data_AF-A0A1X7SWU9-F1
#
_entry.id   AF-A0A1X7SWU9-F1
#
_cell.length_a   1.000
_cell.length_b   1.000
_cell.length_c   1.000
_cell.angle_alpha   90.00
_cell.angle_beta   90.00
_cell.angle_gamma   90.00
#
_symmetry.space_group_name_H-M   'P 1'
#
loop_
_entity.id
_entity.type
_entity.pdbx_description
1 polymer ?
#
loop_
_entity_poly.entity_id
_entity_poly.type
_entity_poly.pdbx_seq_one_letter_code
_entity_poly.pdbx_strand_id
1 'polypeptide(L)'
;MEVTATDEKSIEILLKEFWLNFIKCDQDSEEWKAIVCDLIYDRVKKIQKFSSLISIYKSIFKQEEAATVVRVVTTVMEETIASPTFNQKELKDLASHPSKWSKTIFSRCLDEKYPNSDCGINIESVLEYEMWPVILTSYSGSDGEGFSEASLSSFQKLLGVMQHSQNCIISGSLTVNLFKEMERKWSSHLYPMLKLLKLDVKVFKEAMDSANNRILLFHFHEALLLNFINYLDKELNKEFKVCEISPLTIDDMYINELCVEVSEKSWKYPCLEAADPVKPLLIPFAVMTSEVLKNNIFHQQCKDQVKCLNNIDSWSQIAIAVKTAFESCTLILAKLKDQTITLHEVDTLFRGISSVSVVTHTLSQLESALLFPKDSVNFLKDARTFSSQRPPCSVSSIFVASRKSVFSSPWINKVATNVYLWRGLSPLLVEAQDFAKIMNDFEVKQDEFMEFFIIDLQTTELKSVANEKEEMLEFMKKTKEQTGEVKDSIRVFAKSKKLREWILAKSEDLDAMETFIGVVLDTLAEEGDEIQDRLTNLSELCSKFSLLIYNFDKVKSRIKRVMKLFEDTYKKLSDISDPVALVEICNNDFEWYKRIGELQGSIEQGAVTQLKEINQHGFYSIQSSGDSHKCRVSLSIVRDKKHSLSLDDLNELESKLVLITRKHSSWAEEKELFQE
;
A
#
# COMPACT_ATOMS: atom_id res chain seq x y z
N MET A 1 37.88 -6.34 -84.61
CA MET A 1 38.57 -6.61 -83.34
C MET A 1 37.51 -6.80 -82.26
N GLU A 2 37.27 -8.04 -81.85
CA GLU A 2 36.50 -8.35 -80.64
C GLU A 2 37.38 -8.08 -79.42
N VAL A 3 37.06 -7.03 -78.66
CA VAL A 3 37.58 -6.87 -77.31
C VAL A 3 36.51 -7.41 -76.38
N THR A 4 36.68 -8.65 -75.92
CA THR A 4 35.88 -9.28 -74.87
C THR A 4 36.30 -8.71 -73.52
N ALA A 5 35.91 -7.47 -73.27
CA ALA A 5 36.02 -6.86 -71.95
C ALA A 5 34.74 -7.15 -71.15
N THR A 6 34.80 -8.11 -70.23
CA THR A 6 33.72 -8.44 -69.30
C THR A 6 33.82 -7.70 -67.96
N ASP A 7 34.85 -6.87 -67.78
CA ASP A 7 35.09 -6.12 -66.54
C ASP A 7 34.54 -4.69 -66.62
N GLU A 8 33.94 -4.21 -65.52
CA GLU A 8 33.15 -2.98 -65.43
C GLU A 8 33.96 -1.74 -65.84
N LYS A 9 35.23 -1.66 -65.40
CA LYS A 9 36.17 -0.59 -65.78
C LYS A 9 36.54 -0.61 -67.26
N SER A 10 36.63 -1.79 -67.86
CA SER A 10 37.01 -1.92 -69.28
C SER A 10 35.86 -1.52 -70.20
N ILE A 11 34.61 -1.81 -69.82
CA ILE A 11 33.41 -1.33 -70.51
C ILE A 11 33.26 0.19 -70.35
N GLU A 12 33.54 0.74 -69.17
CA GLU A 12 33.50 2.18 -68.91
C GLU A 12 34.49 2.96 -69.80
N ILE A 13 35.73 2.47 -69.92
CA ILE A 13 36.77 3.06 -70.78
C ILE A 13 36.40 2.92 -72.26
N LEU A 14 35.89 1.75 -72.70
CA LEU A 14 35.43 1.53 -74.07
C LEU A 14 34.23 2.43 -74.44
N LEU A 15 33.28 2.63 -73.53
CA LEU A 15 32.14 3.52 -73.76
C LEU A 15 32.56 4.99 -73.85
N LYS A 16 33.48 5.45 -72.99
CA LYS A 16 33.96 6.84 -72.98
C LYS A 16 34.91 7.19 -74.13
N GLU A 17 35.85 6.32 -74.47
CA GLU A 17 36.92 6.68 -75.41
C GLU A 17 36.69 6.13 -76.82
N PHE A 18 36.09 4.95 -76.96
CA PHE A 18 35.93 4.33 -78.28
C PHE A 18 34.59 4.71 -78.91
N TRP A 19 33.47 4.46 -78.22
CA TRP A 19 32.14 4.65 -78.80
C TRP A 19 31.76 6.12 -79.01
N LEU A 20 32.16 7.03 -78.12
CA LEU A 20 31.94 8.46 -78.31
C LEU A 20 32.73 9.02 -79.51
N ASN A 21 33.96 8.57 -79.72
CA ASN A 21 34.74 8.96 -80.89
C ASN A 21 34.18 8.36 -82.19
N PHE A 22 33.61 7.15 -82.12
CA PHE A 22 32.99 6.48 -83.26
C PHE A 22 31.68 7.13 -83.72
N ILE A 23 30.88 7.63 -82.77
CA ILE A 23 29.69 8.45 -83.07
C ILE A 23 30.08 9.77 -83.73
N LYS A 24 31.24 10.34 -83.39
CA LYS A 24 31.77 11.57 -84.00
C LYS A 24 32.31 11.39 -85.42
N CYS A 25 32.53 10.15 -85.89
CA CYS A 25 33.05 9.90 -87.23
C CYS A 25 32.13 10.39 -88.36
N ASP A 26 30.82 10.43 -88.12
CA ASP A 26 29.84 10.98 -89.04
C ASP A 26 28.63 11.53 -88.25
N GLN A 27 28.76 12.78 -87.80
CA GLN A 27 27.79 13.41 -86.88
C GLN A 27 26.43 13.72 -87.53
N ASP A 28 26.36 13.79 -88.86
CA ASP A 28 25.15 14.19 -89.59
C ASP A 28 24.37 13.00 -90.19
N SER A 29 24.96 11.79 -90.17
CA SER A 29 24.31 10.57 -90.65
C SER A 29 23.46 9.89 -89.57
N GLU A 30 22.14 9.93 -89.74
CA GLU A 30 21.19 9.23 -88.86
C GLU A 30 21.31 7.70 -88.99
N GLU A 31 21.66 7.18 -90.16
CA GLU A 31 21.87 5.75 -90.40
C GLU A 31 23.11 5.25 -89.67
N TRP A 32 24.20 6.02 -89.69
CA TRP A 32 25.42 5.71 -88.93
C TRP A 32 25.15 5.68 -87.42
N LYS A 33 24.45 6.70 -86.91
CA LYS A 33 24.05 6.74 -85.49
C LYS A 33 23.20 5.54 -85.10
N ALA A 34 22.27 5.10 -85.95
CA ALA A 34 21.43 3.94 -85.68
C ALA A 34 22.26 2.65 -85.57
N ILE A 35 23.15 2.37 -86.53
CA ILE A 35 24.03 1.20 -86.51
C ILE A 35 24.90 1.18 -85.25
N VAL A 36 25.49 2.33 -84.89
CA VAL A 36 26.32 2.44 -83.70
C VAL A 36 25.49 2.29 -82.41
N CYS A 37 24.25 2.80 -82.37
CA CYS A 37 23.33 2.59 -81.26
C CYS A 37 23.03 1.11 -81.04
N ASP A 38 22.73 0.36 -82.09
CA ASP A 38 22.39 -1.07 -82.01
C ASP A 38 23.58 -1.90 -81.49
N LEU A 39 24.79 -1.59 -81.96
CA LEU A 39 26.02 -2.22 -81.48
C LEU A 39 26.31 -1.95 -80.00
N ILE A 40 26.06 -0.72 -79.54
CA ILE A 40 26.19 -0.35 -78.13
C ILE A 40 25.11 -1.06 -77.31
N TYR A 41 23.87 -1.08 -77.79
CA TYR A 41 22.72 -1.71 -77.15
C TYR A 41 22.96 -3.20 -76.91
N ASP A 42 23.38 -3.94 -77.94
CA ASP A 42 23.68 -5.38 -77.85
C ASP A 42 24.78 -5.70 -76.82
N ARG A 43 25.70 -4.77 -76.59
CA ARG A 43 26.76 -4.92 -75.58
C ARG A 43 26.28 -4.56 -74.19
N VAL A 44 25.59 -3.43 -74.02
CA VAL A 44 25.08 -2.98 -72.72
C VAL A 44 24.02 -3.94 -72.19
N LYS A 45 23.18 -4.52 -73.06
CA LYS A 45 22.17 -5.53 -72.69
C LYS A 45 22.74 -6.81 -72.08
N LYS A 46 24.02 -7.13 -72.32
CA LYS A 46 24.69 -8.30 -71.73
C LYS A 46 25.11 -8.07 -70.26
N ILE A 47 25.00 -6.85 -69.74
CA ILE A 47 25.33 -6.53 -68.35
C ILE A 47 24.19 -7.00 -67.44
N GLN A 48 24.47 -8.02 -66.62
CA GLN A 48 23.46 -8.66 -65.77
C GLN A 48 23.18 -7.92 -64.46
N LYS A 49 24.12 -7.09 -63.96
CA LYS A 49 23.98 -6.36 -62.70
C LYS A 49 23.53 -4.92 -62.95
N PHE A 50 22.40 -4.53 -62.38
CA PHE A 50 21.87 -3.17 -62.52
C PHE A 50 22.74 -2.12 -61.83
N SER A 51 23.41 -2.46 -60.72
CA SER A 51 24.38 -1.56 -60.07
C SER A 51 25.54 -1.18 -60.99
N SER A 52 26.01 -2.10 -61.83
CA SER A 52 27.03 -1.83 -62.85
C SER A 52 26.47 -0.94 -63.97
N LEU A 53 25.19 -1.08 -64.35
CA LEU A 53 24.53 -0.15 -65.27
C LEU A 53 24.45 1.27 -64.69
N ILE A 54 24.12 1.42 -63.40
CA ILE A 54 24.11 2.72 -62.69
C ILE A 54 25.51 3.35 -62.66
N SER A 55 26.54 2.54 -62.40
CA SER A 55 27.94 2.98 -62.38
C SER A 55 28.38 3.51 -63.74
N ILE A 56 28.13 2.74 -64.81
CA ILE A 56 28.38 3.15 -66.20
C ILE A 56 27.61 4.43 -66.51
N TYR A 57 26.32 4.48 -66.19
CA TYR A 57 25.47 5.65 -66.40
C TYR A 57 26.03 6.92 -65.73
N LYS A 58 26.39 6.85 -64.44
CA LYS A 58 27.00 7.98 -63.70
C LYS A 58 28.29 8.46 -64.34
N SER A 59 29.04 7.53 -64.91
CA SER A 59 30.34 7.81 -65.50
C SER A 59 30.27 8.57 -66.82
N ILE A 60 29.25 8.32 -67.64
CA ILE A 60 29.07 8.89 -68.99
C ILE A 60 28.14 10.11 -69.01
N PHE A 61 27.27 10.25 -68.00
CA PHE A 61 26.21 11.26 -68.00
C PHE A 61 26.71 12.73 -67.97
N LYS A 62 27.93 13.01 -67.50
CA LYS A 62 28.49 14.39 -67.41
C LYS A 62 28.97 14.99 -68.73
N GLN A 63 28.92 14.24 -69.83
CA GLN A 63 29.43 14.66 -71.13
C GLN A 63 28.27 15.02 -72.06
N GLU A 64 28.08 16.30 -72.40
CA GLU A 64 27.02 16.76 -73.32
C GLU A 64 27.05 16.02 -74.67
N GLU A 65 28.24 15.62 -75.10
CA GLU A 65 28.51 14.91 -76.35
C GLU A 65 28.07 13.43 -76.33
N ALA A 66 27.67 12.90 -75.17
CA ALA A 66 27.32 11.49 -74.97
C ALA A 66 25.82 11.19 -75.04
N ALA A 67 24.97 12.14 -75.44
CA ALA A 67 23.51 12.02 -75.41
C ALA A 67 22.97 10.72 -76.05
N THR A 68 23.55 10.31 -77.19
CA THR A 68 23.17 9.09 -77.92
C THR A 68 23.51 7.81 -77.13
N VAL A 69 24.69 7.75 -76.51
CA VAL A 69 25.12 6.60 -75.68
C VAL A 69 24.32 6.54 -74.38
N VAL A 70 24.10 7.70 -73.75
CA VAL A 70 23.27 7.83 -72.55
C VAL A 70 21.85 7.33 -72.82
N ARG A 71 21.26 7.64 -73.99
CA ARG A 71 19.94 7.15 -74.40
C ARG A 71 19.88 5.62 -74.53
N VAL A 72 20.90 5.00 -75.12
CA VAL A 72 20.99 3.53 -75.25
C VAL A 72 21.10 2.85 -73.88
N VAL A 73 21.97 3.36 -73.01
CA VAL A 73 22.10 2.84 -71.63
C VAL A 73 20.81 3.03 -70.84
N THR A 74 20.15 4.18 -70.99
CA THR A 74 18.84 4.46 -70.37
C THR A 74 17.76 3.48 -70.84
N THR A 75 17.70 3.18 -72.13
CA THR A 75 16.75 2.21 -72.71
C THR A 75 16.96 0.80 -72.13
N VAL A 76 18.22 0.36 -72.00
CA VAL A 76 18.52 -0.94 -71.37
C VAL A 76 18.17 -0.95 -69.88
N MET A 77 18.39 0.16 -69.17
CA MET A 77 17.98 0.31 -67.77
C MET A 77 16.46 0.26 -67.62
N GLU A 78 15.70 0.92 -68.51
CA GLU A 78 14.22 0.87 -68.55
C GLU A 78 13.69 -0.55 -68.83
N GLU A 79 14.28 -1.28 -69.79
CA GLU A 79 13.95 -2.69 -70.03
C GLU A 79 14.24 -3.59 -68.83
N THR A 80 15.32 -3.29 -68.09
CA THR A 80 15.68 -4.04 -66.89
C THR A 80 14.70 -3.77 -65.74
N ILE A 81 14.20 -2.54 -65.61
CA ILE A 81 13.18 -2.15 -64.62
C ILE A 81 11.85 -2.84 -64.91
N ALA A 82 11.47 -2.95 -66.19
CA ALA A 82 10.28 -3.66 -66.64
C ALA A 82 10.32 -5.18 -66.36
N SER A 83 11.48 -5.72 -65.95
CA SER A 83 11.63 -7.13 -65.61
C SER A 83 11.04 -7.45 -64.23
N PRO A 84 10.27 -8.54 -64.07
CA PRO A 84 9.71 -8.97 -62.79
C PRO A 84 10.77 -9.36 -61.74
N THR A 85 12.03 -9.55 -62.14
CA THR A 85 13.15 -9.90 -61.24
C THR A 85 13.88 -8.68 -60.66
N PHE A 86 13.43 -7.46 -60.99
CA PHE A 86 14.13 -6.24 -60.63
C PHE A 86 14.01 -5.89 -59.13
N ASN A 87 15.15 -5.60 -58.49
CA ASN A 87 15.19 -5.13 -57.10
C ASN A 87 15.26 -3.60 -57.04
N GLN A 88 14.14 -2.98 -56.71
CA GLN A 88 13.99 -1.53 -56.65
C GLN A 88 14.98 -0.83 -55.70
N LYS A 89 15.52 -1.52 -54.68
CA LYS A 89 16.50 -0.95 -53.74
C LYS A 89 17.81 -0.53 -54.41
N GLU A 90 18.11 -1.08 -55.59
CA GLU A 90 19.32 -0.76 -56.36
C GLU A 90 19.29 0.67 -56.95
N LEU A 91 18.11 1.31 -57.05
CA LEU A 91 17.95 2.68 -57.56
C LEU A 91 18.31 3.79 -56.55
N LYS A 92 18.53 3.46 -55.28
CA LYS A 92 18.84 4.47 -54.24
C LYS A 92 20.05 5.31 -54.58
N ASP A 93 21.07 4.68 -55.18
CA ASP A 93 22.32 5.35 -55.55
C ASP A 93 22.13 6.33 -56.72
N LEU A 94 21.11 6.14 -57.55
CA LEU A 94 20.80 6.99 -58.70
C LEU A 94 20.10 8.30 -58.29
N ALA A 95 19.34 8.30 -57.20
CA ALA A 95 18.54 9.44 -56.76
C ALA A 95 19.35 10.69 -56.35
N SER A 96 20.63 10.50 -55.98
CA SER A 96 21.56 11.59 -55.63
C SER A 96 22.15 12.32 -56.85
N HIS A 97 21.87 11.84 -58.07
CA HIS A 97 22.41 12.38 -59.32
C HIS A 97 21.25 12.76 -60.29
N PRO A 98 20.43 13.76 -59.95
CA PRO A 98 19.23 14.08 -60.71
C PRO A 98 19.58 14.68 -62.08
N SER A 99 19.18 13.99 -63.14
CA SER A 99 19.26 14.47 -64.50
C SER A 99 18.01 14.13 -65.31
N LYS A 100 17.86 14.74 -66.50
CA LYS A 100 16.76 14.45 -67.42
C LYS A 100 16.59 12.94 -67.64
N TRP A 101 17.68 12.23 -67.91
CA TRP A 101 17.67 10.80 -68.19
C TRP A 101 17.44 9.93 -66.93
N SER A 102 17.97 10.32 -65.77
CA SER A 102 17.73 9.57 -64.52
C SER A 102 16.27 9.71 -64.07
N LYS A 103 15.66 10.86 -64.35
CA LYS A 103 14.24 11.09 -64.12
C LYS A 103 13.37 10.25 -65.04
N THR A 104 13.76 10.00 -66.29
CA THR A 104 13.03 9.09 -67.19
C THR A 104 13.02 7.66 -66.64
N ILE A 105 14.13 7.21 -66.06
CA ILE A 105 14.23 5.93 -65.34
C ILE A 105 13.28 5.87 -64.14
N PHE A 106 13.25 6.93 -63.29
CA PHE A 106 12.31 7.00 -62.16
C PHE A 106 10.85 7.16 -62.61
N SER A 107 10.60 7.86 -63.71
CA SER A 107 9.28 8.00 -64.34
C SER A 107 8.77 6.64 -64.77
N ARG A 108 9.61 5.83 -65.42
CA ARG A 108 9.25 4.47 -65.83
C ARG A 108 8.91 3.57 -64.65
N CYS A 109 9.69 3.63 -63.56
CA CYS A 109 9.39 2.89 -62.33
C CYS A 109 8.03 3.28 -61.74
N LEU A 110 7.70 4.57 -61.79
CA LEU A 110 6.46 5.10 -61.24
C LEU A 110 5.26 4.74 -62.14
N ASP A 111 5.43 4.86 -63.46
CA ASP A 111 4.41 4.51 -64.45
C ASP A 111 4.16 2.99 -64.46
N GLU A 112 5.14 2.14 -64.19
CA GLU A 112 4.91 0.68 -64.05
C GLU A 112 4.18 0.32 -62.74
N LYS A 113 4.49 1.02 -61.64
CA LYS A 113 3.81 0.82 -60.36
C LYS A 113 2.37 1.37 -60.38
N TYR A 114 2.16 2.48 -61.10
CA TYR A 114 0.88 3.19 -61.23
C TYR A 114 0.56 3.45 -62.72
N PRO A 115 0.17 2.41 -63.48
CA PRO A 115 0.04 2.46 -64.94
C PRO A 115 -1.11 3.33 -65.48
N ASN A 116 -2.08 3.67 -64.64
CA ASN A 116 -3.18 4.56 -64.99
C ASN A 116 -3.17 5.77 -64.05
N SER A 117 -3.49 6.96 -64.57
CA SER A 117 -3.64 8.16 -63.74
C SER A 117 -4.63 7.91 -62.60
N ASP A 118 -5.68 7.10 -62.78
CA ASP A 118 -6.71 6.77 -61.78
C ASP A 118 -6.38 5.60 -60.84
N CYS A 119 -5.19 5.01 -60.93
CA CYS A 119 -4.79 3.92 -60.04
C CYS A 119 -4.47 4.43 -58.62
N GLY A 120 -5.35 4.11 -57.67
CA GLY A 120 -5.02 3.49 -56.37
C GLY A 120 -4.00 4.14 -55.43
N ILE A 121 -3.45 5.33 -55.72
CA ILE A 121 -2.54 6.03 -54.80
C ILE A 121 -3.36 6.47 -53.59
N ASN A 122 -3.26 5.71 -52.51
CA ASN A 122 -3.78 6.00 -51.18
C ASN A 122 -2.65 5.90 -50.15
N ILE A 123 -2.91 6.29 -48.90
CA ILE A 123 -1.87 6.32 -47.88
C ILE A 123 -1.26 4.94 -47.60
N GLU A 124 -2.03 3.86 -47.67
CA GLU A 124 -1.54 2.48 -47.50
C GLU A 124 -0.52 2.12 -48.59
N SER A 125 -0.88 2.34 -49.86
CA SER A 125 0.01 2.10 -51.00
C SER A 125 1.28 2.98 -50.94
N VAL A 126 1.18 4.18 -50.36
CA VAL A 126 2.30 5.10 -50.18
C VAL A 126 3.24 4.59 -49.09
N LEU A 127 2.70 4.09 -47.99
CA LEU A 127 3.48 3.49 -46.93
C LEU A 127 4.14 2.18 -47.38
N GLU A 128 3.48 1.36 -48.20
CA GLU A 128 4.01 0.11 -48.74
C GLU A 128 5.15 0.32 -49.74
N TYR A 129 5.06 1.36 -50.57
CA TYR A 129 6.02 1.57 -51.64
C TYR A 129 7.28 2.33 -51.17
N GLU A 130 8.31 1.58 -50.79
CA GLU A 130 9.57 2.11 -50.22
C GLU A 130 10.34 3.08 -51.13
N MET A 131 9.99 3.16 -52.42
CA MET A 131 10.67 3.98 -53.42
C MET A 131 10.22 5.43 -53.44
N TRP A 132 9.09 5.78 -52.81
CA TRP A 132 8.58 7.15 -52.83
C TRP A 132 9.59 8.21 -52.37
N PRO A 133 10.29 8.06 -51.22
CA PRO A 133 11.32 9.01 -50.80
C PRO A 133 12.47 9.17 -51.82
N VAL A 134 12.83 8.05 -52.48
CA VAL A 134 13.93 7.99 -53.45
C VAL A 134 13.55 8.72 -54.74
N ILE A 135 12.36 8.44 -55.27
CA ILE A 135 11.82 9.09 -56.46
C ILE A 135 11.65 10.61 -56.22
N LEU A 136 11.08 10.99 -55.07
CA LEU A 136 10.90 12.41 -54.72
C LEU A 136 12.22 13.17 -54.56
N THR A 137 13.29 12.50 -54.14
CA THR A 137 14.62 13.13 -54.07
C THR A 137 15.08 13.56 -55.46
N SER A 138 14.87 12.71 -56.48
CA SER A 138 15.15 13.05 -57.88
C SER A 138 14.20 14.11 -58.46
N TYR A 139 12.97 14.20 -57.96
CA TYR A 139 11.97 15.19 -58.40
C TYR A 139 12.23 16.60 -57.84
N SER A 140 12.62 16.71 -56.57
CA SER A 140 12.74 17.99 -55.85
C SER A 140 13.81 18.98 -56.34
N GLY A 141 14.62 18.60 -57.34
CA GLY A 141 15.78 19.37 -57.82
C GLY A 141 15.65 20.11 -59.15
N SER A 142 14.49 20.12 -59.85
CA SER A 142 14.30 20.87 -61.13
C SER A 142 12.84 20.84 -61.63
N ASP A 143 12.52 21.63 -62.66
CA ASP A 143 11.18 21.94 -63.22
C ASP A 143 10.40 20.74 -63.85
N GLY A 144 10.47 19.54 -63.27
CA GLY A 144 9.73 18.35 -63.76
C GLY A 144 10.25 17.75 -65.08
N GLU A 145 11.20 18.41 -65.75
CA GLU A 145 11.77 17.95 -67.03
C GLU A 145 12.39 16.55 -66.90
N GLY A 146 11.88 15.58 -67.67
CA GLY A 146 12.31 14.17 -67.68
C GLY A 146 11.29 13.16 -67.13
N PHE A 147 10.22 13.63 -66.45
CA PHE A 147 9.08 12.80 -66.06
C PHE A 147 7.96 12.85 -67.09
N SER A 148 7.22 11.75 -67.25
CA SER A 148 6.01 11.66 -68.06
C SER A 148 4.86 12.44 -67.44
N GLU A 149 3.84 12.77 -68.23
CA GLU A 149 2.63 13.43 -67.75
C GLU A 149 1.89 12.57 -66.70
N ALA A 150 1.90 11.25 -66.86
CA ALA A 150 1.33 10.30 -65.90
C ALA A 150 2.08 10.31 -64.55
N SER A 151 3.42 10.36 -64.58
CA SER A 151 4.26 10.50 -63.40
C SER A 151 4.06 11.83 -62.69
N LEU A 152 3.94 12.94 -63.44
CA LEU A 152 3.63 14.27 -62.89
C LEU A 152 2.25 14.30 -62.23
N SER A 153 1.24 13.68 -62.85
CA SER A 153 -0.09 13.49 -62.25
C SER A 153 -0.03 12.68 -60.96
N SER A 154 0.80 11.64 -60.92
CA SER A 154 1.02 10.81 -59.72
C SER A 154 1.63 11.59 -58.56
N PHE A 155 2.55 12.54 -58.82
CA PHE A 155 3.08 13.42 -57.77
C PHE A 155 2.02 14.39 -57.22
N GLN A 156 1.15 14.93 -58.08
CA GLN A 156 0.03 15.77 -57.63
C GLN A 156 -0.97 14.99 -56.78
N LYS A 157 -1.28 13.74 -57.18
CA LYS A 157 -2.11 12.83 -56.40
C LYS A 157 -1.47 12.48 -55.05
N LEU A 158 -0.18 12.19 -55.03
CA LEU A 158 0.57 11.96 -53.80
C LEU A 158 0.48 13.16 -52.84
N LEU A 159 0.68 14.38 -53.35
CA LEU A 159 0.53 15.60 -52.55
C LEU A 159 -0.89 15.68 -51.95
N GLY A 160 -1.92 15.43 -52.77
CA GLY A 160 -3.32 15.37 -52.32
C GLY A 160 -3.56 14.30 -51.25
N VAL A 161 -2.98 13.11 -51.40
CA VAL A 161 -3.07 12.03 -50.41
C VAL A 161 -2.40 12.41 -49.09
N MET A 162 -1.22 13.04 -49.14
CA MET A 162 -0.52 13.48 -47.92
C MET A 162 -1.31 14.58 -47.18
N GLN A 163 -1.88 15.55 -47.91
CA GLN A 163 -2.74 16.59 -47.35
C GLN A 163 -4.05 16.00 -46.80
N HIS A 164 -4.68 15.08 -47.52
CA HIS A 164 -5.86 14.37 -47.07
C HIS A 164 -5.59 13.56 -45.81
N SER A 165 -4.47 12.83 -45.77
CA SER A 165 -4.05 12.04 -44.60
C SER A 165 -3.81 12.92 -43.38
N GLN A 166 -3.20 14.10 -43.55
CA GLN A 166 -3.07 15.09 -42.48
C GLN A 166 -4.44 15.50 -41.92
N ASN A 167 -5.42 15.77 -42.79
CA ASN A 167 -6.78 16.10 -42.38
C ASN A 167 -7.49 14.91 -41.70
N CYS A 168 -7.27 13.68 -42.16
CA CYS A 168 -7.77 12.46 -41.51
C CYS A 168 -7.19 12.28 -40.12
N ILE A 169 -5.88 12.55 -39.92
CA ILE A 169 -5.24 12.52 -38.60
C ILE A 169 -5.86 13.57 -37.67
N ILE A 170 -6.02 14.82 -38.15
CA ILE A 170 -6.59 15.92 -37.35
C ILE A 170 -8.03 15.61 -36.94
N SER A 171 -8.87 15.19 -37.90
CA SER A 171 -10.27 14.83 -37.68
C SER A 171 -10.46 13.53 -36.91
N GLY A 172 -9.42 12.70 -36.82
CA GLY A 172 -9.49 11.37 -36.22
C GLY A 172 -10.20 10.33 -37.09
N SER A 173 -10.39 10.60 -38.39
CA SER A 173 -11.04 9.69 -39.35
C SER A 173 -10.08 8.60 -39.88
N LEU A 174 -8.97 8.37 -39.19
CA LEU A 174 -7.96 7.35 -39.50
C LEU A 174 -8.11 6.18 -38.53
N THR A 175 -7.95 4.95 -39.02
CA THR A 175 -7.93 3.77 -38.15
C THR A 175 -6.65 3.73 -37.30
N VAL A 176 -6.72 3.13 -36.12
CA VAL A 176 -5.56 3.00 -35.22
C VAL A 176 -4.43 2.20 -35.86
N ASN A 177 -4.72 1.12 -36.58
CA ASN A 177 -3.73 0.31 -37.26
C ASN A 177 -2.95 1.12 -38.30
N LEU A 178 -3.66 1.88 -39.14
CA LEU A 178 -3.05 2.73 -40.15
C LEU A 178 -2.23 3.86 -39.51
N PHE A 179 -2.71 4.46 -38.41
CA PHE A 179 -1.94 5.42 -37.63
C PHE A 179 -0.62 4.82 -37.09
N LYS A 180 -0.68 3.62 -36.50
CA LYS A 180 0.51 2.90 -36.00
C LYS A 180 1.49 2.60 -37.13
N GLU A 181 1.01 2.26 -38.32
CA GLU A 181 1.88 2.07 -39.47
C GLU A 181 2.56 3.37 -39.91
N MET A 182 1.81 4.48 -39.96
CA MET A 182 2.37 5.81 -40.23
C MET A 182 3.44 6.19 -39.19
N GLU A 183 3.20 5.92 -37.90
CA GLU A 183 4.18 6.18 -36.84
C GLU A 183 5.46 5.35 -37.03
N ARG A 184 5.34 4.04 -37.31
CA ARG A 184 6.48 3.15 -37.57
C ARG A 184 7.31 3.60 -38.77
N LYS A 185 6.67 4.13 -39.82
CA LYS A 185 7.30 4.60 -41.05
C LYS A 185 7.61 6.11 -41.06
N TRP A 186 7.46 6.81 -39.92
CA TRP A 186 7.68 8.24 -39.81
C TRP A 186 9.08 8.65 -40.29
N SER A 187 10.14 8.11 -39.67
CA SER A 187 11.52 8.53 -39.95
C SER A 187 12.03 8.06 -41.30
N SER A 188 11.57 6.89 -41.77
CA SER A 188 12.08 6.25 -42.98
C SER A 188 11.37 6.70 -44.26
N HIS A 189 10.07 7.04 -44.18
CA HIS A 189 9.25 7.36 -45.35
C HIS A 189 8.61 8.74 -45.23
N LEU A 190 7.73 8.95 -44.24
CA LEU A 190 6.88 10.14 -44.21
C LEU A 190 7.67 11.44 -44.04
N TYR A 191 8.64 11.48 -43.12
CA TYR A 191 9.43 12.68 -42.85
C TYR A 191 10.24 13.15 -44.09
N PRO A 192 11.01 12.28 -44.77
CA PRO A 192 11.65 12.64 -46.05
C PRO A 192 10.64 13.12 -47.10
N MET A 193 9.52 12.43 -47.26
CA MET A 193 8.51 12.76 -48.28
C MET A 193 7.87 14.13 -48.03
N LEU A 194 7.48 14.44 -46.79
CA LEU A 194 6.91 15.72 -46.42
C LEU A 194 7.88 16.87 -46.72
N LYS A 195 9.17 16.69 -46.40
CA LYS A 195 10.22 17.68 -46.68
C LYS A 195 10.39 17.91 -48.18
N LEU A 196 10.41 16.85 -48.98
CA LEU A 196 10.59 16.91 -50.44
C LEU A 196 9.37 17.50 -51.15
N LEU A 197 8.16 17.24 -50.63
CA LEU A 197 6.90 17.82 -51.12
C LEU A 197 6.65 19.25 -50.61
N LYS A 198 7.56 19.83 -49.83
CA LYS A 198 7.45 21.17 -49.22
C LYS A 198 6.18 21.32 -48.36
N LEU A 199 5.72 20.24 -47.74
CA LEU A 199 4.64 20.26 -46.76
C LEU A 199 5.19 20.66 -45.39
N ASP A 200 4.35 21.28 -44.56
CA ASP A 200 4.74 21.66 -43.20
C ASP A 200 4.86 20.41 -42.30
N VAL A 201 6.10 19.95 -42.15
CA VAL A 201 6.46 18.80 -41.32
C VAL A 201 6.07 19.02 -39.86
N LYS A 202 6.14 20.26 -39.37
CA LYS A 202 5.82 20.58 -37.98
C LYS A 202 4.33 20.40 -37.73
N VAL A 203 3.47 20.97 -38.58
CA VAL A 203 2.01 20.82 -38.47
C VAL A 203 1.59 19.36 -38.60
N PHE A 204 2.22 18.59 -39.50
CA PHE A 204 1.94 17.16 -39.64
C PHE A 204 2.34 16.37 -38.39
N LYS A 205 3.51 16.68 -37.81
CA LYS A 205 3.97 16.02 -36.58
C LYS A 205 3.09 16.38 -35.38
N GLU A 206 2.66 17.63 -35.27
CA GLU A 206 1.70 18.07 -34.24
C GLU A 206 0.36 17.32 -34.35
N ALA A 207 -0.14 17.10 -35.58
CA ALA A 207 -1.33 16.29 -35.81
C ALA A 207 -1.13 14.83 -35.37
N MET A 208 0.01 14.22 -35.73
CA MET A 208 0.37 12.86 -35.30
C MET A 208 0.45 12.74 -33.78
N ASP A 209 1.10 13.70 -33.11
CA ASP A 209 1.23 13.72 -31.65
C ASP A 209 -0.12 13.92 -30.96
N SER A 210 -1.02 14.73 -31.53
CA SER A 210 -2.41 14.89 -31.07
C SER A 210 -3.20 13.58 -31.16
N ALA A 211 -3.14 12.90 -32.31
CA ALA A 211 -3.76 11.59 -32.52
C ALA A 211 -3.23 10.53 -31.52
N ASN A 212 -1.92 10.49 -31.30
CA ASN A 212 -1.33 9.60 -30.30
C ASN A 212 -1.85 9.91 -28.89
N ASN A 213 -1.92 11.19 -28.50
CA ASN A 213 -2.47 11.57 -27.20
C ASN A 213 -3.93 11.09 -27.04
N ARG A 214 -4.76 11.14 -28.09
CA ARG A 214 -6.16 10.64 -28.05
C ARG A 214 -6.22 9.13 -27.79
N ILE A 215 -5.36 8.35 -28.46
CA ILE A 215 -5.25 6.89 -28.25
C ILE A 215 -4.79 6.58 -26.82
N LEU A 216 -3.77 7.29 -26.33
CA LEU A 216 -3.27 7.13 -24.96
C LEU A 216 -4.32 7.46 -23.90
N LEU A 217 -5.08 8.54 -24.11
CA LEU A 217 -6.17 8.95 -23.24
C LEU A 217 -7.28 7.89 -23.19
N PHE A 218 -7.63 7.31 -24.35
CA PHE A 218 -8.59 6.22 -24.43
C PHE A 218 -8.12 5.00 -23.61
N HIS A 219 -6.91 4.50 -23.84
CA HIS A 219 -6.38 3.36 -23.09
C HIS A 219 -6.32 3.59 -21.58
N PHE A 220 -5.96 4.81 -21.17
CA PHE A 220 -5.96 5.17 -19.76
C PHE A 220 -7.37 5.15 -19.16
N HIS A 221 -8.36 5.68 -19.90
CA HIS A 221 -9.75 5.67 -19.48
C HIS A 221 -10.36 4.26 -19.43
N GLU A 222 -10.08 3.43 -20.44
CA GLU A 222 -10.48 2.02 -20.49
C GLU A 222 -9.91 1.26 -19.29
N ALA A 223 -8.63 1.46 -18.97
CA ALA A 223 -8.00 0.82 -17.82
C ALA A 223 -8.63 1.26 -16.48
N LEU A 224 -9.00 2.54 -16.34
CA LEU A 224 -9.73 3.04 -15.17
C LEU A 224 -11.12 2.38 -15.04
N LEU A 225 -11.83 2.22 -16.15
CA LEU A 225 -13.15 1.60 -16.19
C LEU A 225 -13.07 0.10 -15.88
N LEU A 226 -12.10 -0.62 -16.43
CA LEU A 226 -11.85 -2.02 -16.11
C LEU A 226 -11.47 -2.21 -14.64
N ASN A 227 -10.69 -1.31 -14.04
CA ASN A 227 -10.41 -1.34 -12.60
C ASN A 227 -11.69 -1.18 -11.78
N PHE A 228 -12.55 -0.24 -12.17
CA PHE A 228 -13.84 -0.02 -11.53
C PHE A 228 -14.73 -1.27 -11.57
N ILE A 229 -14.88 -1.89 -12.75
CA ILE A 229 -15.68 -3.10 -12.93
C ILE A 229 -15.11 -4.28 -12.15
N ASN A 230 -13.80 -4.52 -12.27
CA ASN A 230 -13.13 -5.62 -11.56
C ASN A 230 -13.30 -5.51 -10.04
N TYR A 231 -13.29 -4.29 -9.49
CA TYR A 231 -13.52 -4.09 -8.07
C TYR A 231 -14.97 -4.42 -7.66
N LEU A 232 -15.97 -3.99 -8.44
CA LEU A 232 -17.37 -4.32 -8.16
C LEU A 232 -17.59 -5.85 -8.18
N ASP A 233 -17.03 -6.52 -9.18
CA ASP A 233 -17.15 -7.97 -9.34
C ASP A 233 -16.37 -8.73 -8.26
N LYS A 234 -15.05 -8.56 -8.20
CA LYS A 234 -14.17 -9.41 -7.35
C LYS A 234 -14.12 -8.99 -5.89
N GLU A 235 -14.12 -7.69 -5.60
CA GLU A 235 -13.94 -7.19 -4.23
C GLU A 235 -15.28 -7.00 -3.50
N LEU A 236 -16.36 -6.69 -4.24
CA LEU A 236 -17.69 -6.54 -3.67
C LEU A 236 -18.64 -7.72 -3.97
N ASN A 237 -18.20 -8.72 -4.75
CA ASN A 237 -19.00 -9.89 -5.15
C ASN A 237 -20.33 -9.49 -5.81
N LYS A 238 -20.32 -8.48 -6.68
CA LYS A 238 -21.49 -7.94 -7.37
C LYS A 238 -21.24 -7.79 -8.87
N GLU A 239 -21.76 -8.76 -9.61
CA GLU A 239 -21.71 -8.79 -11.07
C GLU A 239 -22.92 -8.05 -11.68
N PHE A 240 -22.65 -7.08 -12.54
CA PHE A 240 -23.67 -6.31 -13.25
C PHE A 240 -23.61 -6.65 -14.74
N LYS A 241 -24.74 -7.03 -15.34
CA LYS A 241 -24.80 -7.37 -16.78
C LYS A 241 -24.37 -6.22 -17.69
N VAL A 242 -24.61 -4.99 -17.25
CA VAL A 242 -24.21 -3.75 -17.93
C VAL A 242 -22.69 -3.51 -17.92
N CYS A 243 -21.97 -4.23 -17.06
CA CYS A 243 -20.52 -4.14 -16.90
C CYS A 243 -19.74 -5.26 -17.62
N GLU A 244 -20.39 -6.05 -18.51
CA GLU A 244 -19.70 -6.96 -19.43
C GLU A 244 -18.88 -6.18 -20.49
N ILE A 245 -17.84 -5.48 -20.05
CA ILE A 245 -16.91 -4.76 -20.89
C ILE A 245 -15.64 -5.60 -20.97
N SER A 246 -15.42 -6.23 -22.12
CA SER A 246 -14.13 -6.82 -22.47
C SER A 246 -13.20 -5.74 -23.02
N PRO A 247 -11.86 -5.89 -22.90
CA PRO A 247 -10.92 -5.01 -23.57
C PRO A 247 -11.25 -4.92 -25.06
N LEU A 248 -11.42 -3.70 -25.57
CA LEU A 248 -11.82 -3.50 -26.95
C LEU A 248 -10.63 -3.74 -27.88
N THR A 249 -10.87 -4.46 -28.98
CA THR A 249 -9.87 -4.56 -30.06
C THR A 249 -9.98 -3.28 -30.89
N ILE A 250 -9.08 -2.33 -30.64
CA ILE A 250 -9.18 -0.98 -31.22
C ILE A 250 -8.48 -0.79 -32.57
N ASP A 251 -7.74 -1.80 -33.07
CA ASP A 251 -6.87 -1.64 -34.23
C ASP A 251 -7.63 -1.21 -35.50
N ASP A 252 -8.85 -1.69 -35.68
CA ASP A 252 -9.70 -1.36 -36.83
C ASP A 252 -10.65 -0.17 -36.57
N MET A 253 -10.67 0.39 -35.35
CA MET A 253 -11.52 1.52 -35.00
C MET A 253 -10.91 2.84 -35.45
N TYR A 254 -11.76 3.83 -35.73
CA TYR A 254 -11.32 5.18 -36.03
C TYR A 254 -10.94 5.92 -34.74
N ILE A 255 -9.90 6.77 -34.79
CA ILE A 255 -9.41 7.51 -33.62
C ILE A 255 -10.50 8.39 -32.99
N ASN A 256 -11.39 8.97 -33.79
CA ASN A 256 -12.52 9.76 -33.29
C ASN A 256 -13.65 8.92 -32.66
N GLU A 257 -13.73 7.61 -32.92
CA GLU A 257 -14.62 6.70 -32.18
C GLU A 257 -14.07 6.39 -30.79
N LEU A 258 -12.74 6.50 -30.63
CA LEU A 258 -12.07 6.30 -29.35
C LEU A 258 -12.14 7.55 -28.48
N CYS A 259 -11.72 8.71 -28.99
CA CYS A 259 -11.59 9.91 -28.18
C CYS A 259 -11.78 11.20 -29.01
N VAL A 260 -12.68 12.08 -28.55
CA VAL A 260 -12.98 13.38 -29.18
C VAL A 260 -12.82 14.49 -28.16
N GLU A 261 -12.11 15.56 -28.53
CA GLU A 261 -12.01 16.78 -27.73
C GLU A 261 -13.29 17.61 -27.88
N VAL A 262 -13.94 17.94 -26.76
CA VAL A 262 -15.17 18.76 -26.74
C VAL A 262 -14.87 20.20 -26.32
N SER A 263 -13.82 20.39 -25.52
CA SER A 263 -13.26 21.68 -25.11
C SER A 263 -11.80 21.47 -24.71
N GLU A 264 -11.02 22.55 -24.49
CA GLU A 264 -9.57 22.52 -24.16
C GLU A 264 -9.18 21.58 -23.00
N LYS A 265 -10.17 21.06 -22.25
CA LYS A 265 -10.02 20.27 -21.04
C LYS A 265 -11.05 19.14 -20.91
N SER A 266 -11.82 18.83 -21.95
CA SER A 266 -12.88 17.81 -21.90
C SER A 266 -12.81 16.87 -23.09
N TRP A 267 -12.83 15.57 -22.79
CA TRP A 267 -12.76 14.49 -23.76
C TRP A 267 -14.04 13.66 -23.69
N LYS A 268 -14.55 13.20 -24.84
CA LYS A 268 -15.62 12.19 -24.95
C LYS A 268 -15.04 10.90 -25.50
N TYR A 269 -15.60 9.76 -25.07
CA TYR A 269 -15.19 8.43 -25.50
C TYR A 269 -16.39 7.72 -26.14
N PRO A 270 -16.70 7.95 -27.42
CA PRO A 270 -17.95 7.49 -28.05
C PRO A 270 -18.21 5.99 -27.92
N CYS A 271 -17.18 5.15 -28.10
CA CYS A 271 -17.29 3.71 -27.92
C CYS A 271 -17.55 3.24 -26.48
N LEU A 272 -17.46 4.13 -25.49
CA LEU A 272 -17.71 3.87 -24.07
C LEU A 272 -18.83 4.78 -23.51
N GLU A 273 -19.65 5.39 -24.36
CA GLU A 273 -20.68 6.37 -23.96
C GLU A 273 -21.67 5.80 -22.92
N ALA A 274 -21.95 4.49 -22.96
CA ALA A 274 -22.79 3.84 -21.96
C ALA A 274 -22.29 4.04 -20.52
N ALA A 275 -20.97 4.12 -20.32
CA ALA A 275 -20.31 4.31 -19.02
C ALA A 275 -20.09 5.79 -18.65
N ASP A 276 -20.59 6.76 -19.43
CA ASP A 276 -20.49 8.19 -19.12
C ASP A 276 -20.97 8.57 -17.70
N PRO A 277 -22.01 7.94 -17.11
CA PRO A 277 -22.44 8.26 -15.75
C PRO A 277 -21.37 8.05 -14.67
N VAL A 278 -20.47 7.06 -14.84
CA VAL A 278 -19.43 6.74 -13.84
C VAL A 278 -18.11 7.46 -14.09
N LYS A 279 -17.91 8.03 -15.28
CA LYS A 279 -16.68 8.71 -15.69
C LYS A 279 -16.14 9.74 -14.69
N PRO A 280 -16.96 10.61 -14.07
CA PRO A 280 -16.46 11.57 -13.07
C PRO A 280 -15.92 10.91 -11.79
N LEU A 281 -16.27 9.65 -11.54
CA LEU A 281 -15.94 8.91 -10.32
C LEU A 281 -14.69 8.03 -10.48
N LEU A 282 -14.29 7.69 -11.72
CA LEU A 282 -13.26 6.69 -11.97
C LEU A 282 -11.89 7.03 -11.35
N ILE A 283 -11.46 8.30 -11.40
CA ILE A 283 -10.18 8.73 -10.82
C ILE A 283 -10.23 8.69 -9.28
N PRO A 284 -11.19 9.38 -8.60
CA PRO A 284 -11.36 9.23 -7.16
C PRO A 284 -11.49 7.76 -6.71
N PHE A 285 -12.16 6.94 -7.52
CA PHE A 285 -12.35 5.52 -7.24
C PHE A 285 -11.03 4.74 -7.32
N ALA A 286 -10.25 4.90 -8.38
CA ALA A 286 -8.93 4.27 -8.52
C ALA A 286 -7.97 4.68 -7.40
N VAL A 287 -8.06 5.94 -6.96
CA VAL A 287 -7.32 6.47 -5.82
C VAL A 287 -7.66 5.74 -4.51
N MET A 288 -8.93 5.39 -4.31
CA MET A 288 -9.47 4.78 -3.08
C MET A 288 -9.36 3.24 -3.05
N THR A 289 -9.25 2.62 -4.23
CA THR A 289 -9.25 1.16 -4.42
C THR A 289 -7.88 0.58 -4.76
N SER A 290 -6.82 1.39 -4.68
CA SER A 290 -5.44 0.96 -4.92
C SER A 290 -5.04 -0.24 -4.04
N GLU A 291 -4.53 -1.32 -4.64
CA GLU A 291 -4.16 -2.57 -3.93
C GLU A 291 -3.17 -2.36 -2.78
N VAL A 292 -2.21 -1.45 -2.96
CA VAL A 292 -1.18 -1.14 -1.95
C VAL A 292 -1.82 -0.42 -0.74
N LEU A 293 -3.00 0.18 -0.94
CA LEU A 293 -3.47 1.36 -0.23
C LEU A 293 -5.01 1.38 -0.07
N LYS A 294 -5.67 0.22 -0.02
CA LYS A 294 -7.13 0.11 -0.01
C LYS A 294 -7.73 0.91 1.16
N ASN A 295 -8.59 1.89 0.84
CA ASN A 295 -9.22 2.71 1.86
C ASN A 295 -10.41 1.96 2.49
N ASN A 296 -10.25 1.50 3.73
CA ASN A 296 -11.25 0.68 4.40
C ASN A 296 -12.58 1.42 4.65
N ILE A 297 -12.55 2.74 4.89
CA ILE A 297 -13.75 3.54 5.09
C ILE A 297 -14.56 3.56 3.79
N PHE A 298 -13.92 3.90 2.68
CA PHE A 298 -14.57 3.89 1.37
C PHE A 298 -15.05 2.49 0.98
N HIS A 299 -14.24 1.46 1.20
CA HIS A 299 -14.64 0.08 0.91
C HIS A 299 -15.94 -0.29 1.62
N GLN A 300 -16.04 0.00 2.93
CA GLN A 300 -17.25 -0.29 3.70
C GLN A 300 -18.45 0.52 3.20
N GLN A 301 -18.30 1.84 3.02
CA GLN A 301 -19.39 2.68 2.53
C GLN A 301 -19.86 2.26 1.12
N CYS A 302 -18.93 1.96 0.23
CA CYS A 302 -19.22 1.51 -1.12
C CYS A 302 -19.93 0.15 -1.11
N LYS A 303 -19.46 -0.79 -0.29
CA LYS A 303 -20.10 -2.10 -0.11
C LYS A 303 -21.54 -1.97 0.36
N ASP A 304 -21.81 -1.10 1.34
CA ASP A 304 -23.16 -0.91 1.88
C ASP A 304 -24.12 -0.30 0.85
N GLN A 305 -23.65 0.65 0.02
CA GLN A 305 -24.46 1.23 -1.06
C GLN A 305 -24.69 0.25 -2.22
N VAL A 306 -23.65 -0.45 -2.67
CA VAL A 306 -23.71 -1.37 -3.82
C VAL A 306 -24.50 -2.65 -3.50
N LYS A 307 -24.53 -3.09 -2.23
CA LYS A 307 -25.32 -4.26 -1.80
C LYS A 307 -26.81 -4.12 -2.12
N CYS A 308 -27.32 -2.89 -2.11
CA CYS A 308 -28.72 -2.57 -2.41
C CYS A 308 -29.08 -2.64 -3.90
N LEU A 309 -28.09 -2.75 -4.79
CA LEU A 309 -28.31 -2.83 -6.24
C LEU A 309 -28.57 -4.26 -6.72
N ASN A 310 -29.36 -4.38 -7.78
CA ASN A 310 -29.63 -5.61 -8.52
C ASN A 310 -28.69 -5.75 -9.72
N ASN A 311 -28.42 -6.98 -10.17
CA ASN A 311 -27.48 -7.26 -11.26
C ASN A 311 -27.94 -6.71 -12.65
N ILE A 312 -29.18 -6.22 -12.75
CA ILE A 312 -29.75 -5.60 -13.96
C ILE A 312 -29.77 -4.06 -13.91
N ASP A 313 -29.28 -3.46 -12.82
CA ASP A 313 -29.25 -2.01 -12.68
C ASP A 313 -28.29 -1.37 -13.69
N SER A 314 -28.65 -0.16 -14.13
CA SER A 314 -27.94 0.61 -15.16
C SER A 314 -26.66 1.31 -14.64
N TRP A 315 -25.79 1.75 -15.56
CA TRP A 315 -24.62 2.60 -15.24
C TRP A 315 -24.97 3.82 -14.39
N SER A 316 -26.13 4.45 -14.61
CA SER A 316 -26.59 5.60 -13.83
C SER A 316 -26.91 5.24 -12.38
N GLN A 317 -27.55 4.09 -12.13
CA GLN A 317 -27.85 3.63 -10.77
C GLN A 317 -26.57 3.24 -10.02
N ILE A 318 -25.64 2.57 -10.71
CA ILE A 318 -24.31 2.25 -10.18
C ILE A 318 -23.55 3.54 -9.82
N ALA A 319 -23.56 4.54 -10.72
CA ALA A 319 -22.93 5.84 -10.47
C ALA A 319 -23.53 6.56 -9.26
N ILE A 320 -24.86 6.52 -9.10
CA ILE A 320 -25.54 7.10 -7.93
C ILE A 320 -25.07 6.41 -6.64
N ALA A 321 -25.07 5.08 -6.59
CA ALA A 321 -24.64 4.35 -5.39
C ALA A 321 -23.19 4.66 -5.00
N VAL A 322 -22.28 4.66 -5.97
CA VAL A 322 -20.87 5.00 -5.71
C VAL A 322 -20.70 6.47 -5.32
N LYS A 323 -21.45 7.38 -5.93
CA LYS A 323 -21.46 8.80 -5.54
C LYS A 323 -21.96 8.98 -4.11
N THR A 324 -23.02 8.28 -3.71
CA THR A 324 -23.52 8.27 -2.33
C THR A 324 -22.46 7.75 -1.35
N ALA A 325 -21.66 6.75 -1.74
CA ALA A 325 -20.53 6.30 -0.92
C ALA A 325 -19.47 7.39 -0.72
N PHE A 326 -19.17 8.18 -1.75
CA PHE A 326 -18.28 9.36 -1.65
C PHE A 326 -18.89 10.49 -0.78
N GLU A 327 -20.20 10.72 -0.88
CA GLU A 327 -20.91 11.69 -0.04
C GLU A 327 -20.85 11.27 1.43
N SER A 328 -21.11 10.00 1.76
CA SER A 328 -20.91 9.44 3.10
C SER A 328 -19.49 9.61 3.60
N CYS A 329 -18.49 9.33 2.76
CA CYS A 329 -17.08 9.54 3.09
C CYS A 329 -16.77 11.01 3.40
N THR A 330 -17.36 11.94 2.65
CA THR A 330 -17.19 13.39 2.86
C THR A 330 -17.79 13.82 4.21
N LEU A 331 -18.98 13.31 4.55
CA LEU A 331 -19.61 13.55 5.84
C LEU A 331 -18.77 12.98 7.00
N ILE A 332 -18.27 11.76 6.87
CA ILE A 332 -17.37 11.14 7.86
C ILE A 332 -16.11 11.99 8.04
N LEU A 333 -15.49 12.45 6.96
CA LEU A 333 -14.30 13.30 7.02
C LEU A 333 -14.59 14.64 7.72
N ALA A 334 -15.74 15.27 7.45
CA ALA A 334 -16.16 16.49 8.13
C ALA A 334 -16.37 16.25 9.62
N LYS A 335 -17.09 15.19 10.00
CA LYS A 335 -17.29 14.78 11.40
C LYS A 335 -15.96 14.51 12.12
N LEU A 336 -15.01 13.86 11.45
CA LEU A 336 -13.68 13.58 12.00
C LEU A 336 -12.89 14.87 12.20
N LYS A 337 -12.90 15.77 11.23
CA LYS A 337 -12.21 17.07 11.29
C LYS A 337 -12.70 17.91 12.46
N ASP A 338 -14.01 17.95 12.67
CA ASP A 338 -14.64 18.68 13.78
C ASP A 338 -14.71 17.85 15.07
N GLN A 339 -14.25 16.59 15.04
CA GLN A 339 -14.34 15.60 16.13
C GLN A 339 -15.77 15.40 16.68
N THR A 340 -16.78 15.63 15.86
CA THR A 340 -18.21 15.37 16.14
C THR A 340 -18.64 13.96 15.75
N ILE A 341 -17.72 13.14 15.25
CA ILE A 341 -17.96 11.71 15.02
C ILE A 341 -18.31 11.01 16.34
N THR A 342 -19.30 10.13 16.32
CA THR A 342 -19.70 9.36 17.50
C THR A 342 -18.68 8.28 17.84
N LEU A 343 -18.60 7.88 19.10
CA LEU A 343 -17.71 6.79 19.52
C LEU A 343 -18.11 5.44 18.89
N HIS A 344 -19.39 5.22 18.60
CA HIS A 344 -19.85 4.06 17.85
C HIS A 344 -19.31 4.02 16.42
N GLU A 345 -19.35 5.16 15.72
CA GLU A 345 -18.78 5.27 14.37
C GLU A 345 -17.26 5.06 14.40
N VAL A 346 -16.55 5.61 15.40
CA VAL A 346 -15.11 5.36 15.61
C VAL A 346 -14.84 3.86 15.83
N ASP A 347 -15.59 3.22 16.72
CA ASP A 347 -15.43 1.80 17.03
C ASP A 347 -15.75 0.90 15.83
N THR A 348 -16.68 1.30 14.97
CA THR A 348 -17.09 0.52 13.79
C THR A 348 -16.11 0.69 12.64
N LEU A 349 -15.68 1.93 12.35
CA LEU A 349 -14.82 2.24 11.21
C LEU A 349 -13.34 1.90 11.47
N PHE A 350 -12.86 1.97 12.72
CA PHE A 350 -11.43 1.89 13.04
C PHE A 350 -11.03 0.67 13.89
N ARG A 351 -11.95 -0.26 14.19
CA ARG A 351 -11.71 -1.43 15.07
C ARG A 351 -10.44 -2.21 14.73
N GLY A 352 -10.23 -2.48 13.44
CA GLY A 352 -9.16 -3.36 12.94
C GLY A 352 -7.83 -2.67 12.68
N ILE A 353 -7.68 -1.39 13.02
CA ILE A 353 -6.47 -0.64 12.67
C ILE A 353 -5.36 -0.85 13.71
N SER A 354 -4.16 -1.16 13.20
CA SER A 354 -2.99 -1.55 13.99
C SER A 354 -2.15 -0.38 14.52
N SER A 355 -2.16 0.79 13.87
CA SER A 355 -1.34 1.94 14.27
C SER A 355 -1.97 3.30 13.96
N VAL A 356 -1.51 4.35 14.65
CA VAL A 356 -1.86 5.75 14.33
C VAL A 356 -1.48 6.10 12.90
N SER A 357 -0.33 5.61 12.42
CA SER A 357 0.14 5.87 11.05
C SER A 357 -0.82 5.34 9.99
N VAL A 358 -1.46 4.19 10.22
CA VAL A 358 -2.50 3.65 9.33
C VAL A 358 -3.75 4.54 9.34
N VAL A 359 -4.16 5.08 10.50
CA VAL A 359 -5.26 6.06 10.59
C VAL A 359 -4.92 7.32 9.81
N THR A 360 -3.77 7.94 10.09
CA THR A 360 -3.27 9.13 9.37
C THR A 360 -3.29 8.90 7.87
N HIS A 361 -2.76 7.75 7.43
CA HIS A 361 -2.70 7.42 6.02
C HIS A 361 -4.09 7.27 5.39
N THR A 362 -5.00 6.56 6.06
CA THR A 362 -6.40 6.38 5.61
C THR A 362 -7.11 7.73 5.45
N LEU A 363 -6.91 8.65 6.40
CA LEU A 363 -7.51 9.99 6.35
C LEU A 363 -6.88 10.88 5.28
N SER A 364 -5.56 10.84 5.11
CA SER A 364 -4.87 11.59 4.05
C SER A 364 -5.28 11.12 2.66
N GLN A 365 -5.48 9.81 2.47
CA GLN A 365 -6.02 9.29 1.22
C GLN A 365 -7.45 9.79 0.97
N LEU A 366 -8.31 9.69 1.98
CA LEU A 366 -9.70 10.12 1.92
C LEU A 366 -9.79 11.61 1.54
N GLU A 367 -9.02 12.46 2.23
CA GLU A 367 -8.92 13.88 1.94
C GLU A 367 -8.37 14.11 0.52
N SER A 368 -7.32 13.40 0.10
CA SER A 368 -6.75 13.55 -1.25
C SER A 368 -7.69 13.13 -2.37
N ALA A 369 -8.51 12.09 -2.16
CA ALA A 369 -9.47 11.59 -3.14
C ALA A 369 -10.63 12.56 -3.33
N LEU A 370 -11.09 13.16 -2.22
CA LEU A 370 -12.19 14.12 -2.20
C LEU A 370 -11.76 15.52 -2.66
N LEU A 371 -10.50 15.90 -2.41
CA LEU A 371 -9.90 17.15 -2.89
C LEU A 371 -9.29 17.04 -4.29
N PHE A 372 -9.31 15.86 -4.91
CA PHE A 372 -8.70 15.68 -6.22
C PHE A 372 -9.37 16.67 -7.19
N PRO A 373 -8.62 17.66 -7.73
CA PRO A 373 -9.22 18.67 -8.57
C PRO A 373 -9.81 17.96 -9.79
N LYS A 374 -11.06 18.31 -10.13
CA LYS A 374 -11.71 17.87 -11.38
C LYS A 374 -10.99 18.38 -12.64
N ASP A 375 -9.84 19.05 -12.47
CA ASP A 375 -9.03 19.61 -13.53
C ASP A 375 -8.29 18.50 -14.28
N SER A 376 -8.75 18.27 -15.50
CA SER A 376 -8.20 17.37 -16.51
C SER A 376 -6.76 17.67 -16.95
N VAL A 377 -6.13 18.73 -16.44
CA VAL A 377 -4.74 19.12 -16.77
C VAL A 377 -3.72 18.06 -16.32
N ASN A 378 -4.03 17.28 -15.28
CA ASN A 378 -3.21 16.14 -14.88
C ASN A 378 -3.50 14.86 -15.69
N PHE A 379 -4.65 14.79 -16.37
CA PHE A 379 -5.13 13.54 -16.97
C PHE A 379 -4.27 13.05 -18.14
N LEU A 380 -3.80 13.96 -19.02
CA LEU A 380 -2.88 13.59 -20.10
C LEU A 380 -1.48 13.22 -19.57
N LYS A 381 -1.02 13.89 -18.51
CA LYS A 381 0.25 13.58 -17.85
C LYS A 381 0.20 12.19 -17.21
N ASP A 382 -0.91 11.87 -16.56
CA ASP A 382 -1.16 10.57 -15.95
C ASP A 382 -1.27 9.47 -17.01
N ALA A 383 -1.98 9.73 -18.12
CA ALA A 383 -2.07 8.81 -19.25
C ALA A 383 -0.70 8.53 -19.90
N ARG A 384 0.14 9.56 -20.10
CA ARG A 384 1.52 9.38 -20.60
C ARG A 384 2.37 8.59 -19.62
N THR A 385 2.21 8.85 -18.32
CA THR A 385 2.92 8.10 -17.27
C THR A 385 2.51 6.64 -17.30
N PHE A 386 1.21 6.33 -17.37
CA PHE A 386 0.68 4.97 -17.51
C PHE A 386 1.30 4.23 -18.70
N SER A 387 1.29 4.85 -19.88
CA SER A 387 1.81 4.25 -21.11
C SER A 387 3.33 4.00 -21.08
N SER A 388 4.07 4.76 -20.27
CA SER A 388 5.53 4.62 -20.15
C SER A 388 5.96 3.49 -19.22
N GLN A 389 5.06 2.95 -18.40
CA GLN A 389 5.38 1.88 -17.46
C GLN A 389 5.30 0.49 -18.15
N ARG A 390 6.16 -0.45 -17.75
CA ARG A 390 6.20 -1.81 -18.34
C ARG A 390 5.05 -2.67 -17.81
N PRO A 391 4.24 -3.32 -18.67
CA PRO A 391 3.15 -4.20 -18.22
C PRO A 391 3.64 -5.35 -17.30
N PRO A 392 2.81 -5.82 -16.35
CA PRO A 392 1.48 -5.32 -16.00
C PRO A 392 1.57 -4.12 -15.04
N CYS A 393 0.94 -3.00 -15.38
CA CYS A 393 0.87 -1.83 -14.51
C CYS A 393 -0.57 -1.61 -14.05
N SER A 394 -0.79 -1.68 -12.74
CA SER A 394 -2.07 -1.27 -12.14
C SER A 394 -2.20 0.24 -12.26
N VAL A 395 -3.34 0.72 -12.77
CA VAL A 395 -3.66 2.16 -12.89
C VAL A 395 -3.48 2.90 -11.55
N SER A 396 -3.71 2.17 -10.47
CA SER A 396 -3.54 2.62 -9.10
C SER A 396 -2.12 3.11 -8.77
N SER A 397 -1.08 2.58 -9.43
CA SER A 397 0.34 2.91 -9.18
C SER A 397 0.69 4.37 -9.52
N ILE A 398 0.02 4.95 -10.52
CA ILE A 398 0.23 6.33 -10.99
C ILE A 398 -0.10 7.32 -9.87
N PHE A 399 -1.14 7.01 -9.11
CA PHE A 399 -1.59 7.84 -8.02
C PHE A 399 -0.77 7.63 -6.74
N VAL A 400 0.07 6.60 -6.64
CA VAL A 400 0.96 6.38 -5.48
C VAL A 400 2.23 7.23 -5.61
N ALA A 401 2.82 7.30 -6.81
CA ALA A 401 4.07 8.02 -7.05
C ALA A 401 3.95 9.55 -6.93
N SER A 402 2.79 10.09 -7.29
CA SER A 402 2.46 11.53 -7.19
C SER A 402 2.21 12.01 -5.76
N ARG A 403 2.14 11.10 -4.76
CA ARG A 403 1.69 11.41 -3.39
C ARG A 403 2.79 11.51 -2.33
N LYS A 404 4.08 11.50 -2.69
CA LYS A 404 5.16 11.82 -1.73
C LYS A 404 5.10 13.25 -1.16
N SER A 405 4.22 14.12 -1.68
CA SER A 405 4.12 15.53 -1.26
C SER A 405 2.71 16.01 -0.92
N VAL A 406 1.71 15.14 -0.74
CA VAL A 406 0.39 15.61 -0.26
C VAL A 406 0.54 15.93 1.22
N PHE A 407 0.57 17.23 1.51
CA PHE A 407 0.51 17.84 2.83
C PHE A 407 -0.45 17.03 3.71
N SER A 408 0.06 16.32 4.71
CA SER A 408 -0.79 15.82 5.78
C SER A 408 -1.35 17.05 6.48
N SER A 409 -2.61 17.38 6.24
CA SER A 409 -3.26 18.53 6.85
C SER A 409 -3.04 18.48 8.37
N PRO A 410 -2.65 19.59 9.04
CA PRO A 410 -2.26 19.57 10.46
C PRO A 410 -3.30 18.95 11.40
N TRP A 411 -4.59 19.00 11.01
CA TRP A 411 -5.69 18.40 11.76
C TRP A 411 -5.66 16.86 11.76
N ILE A 412 -5.16 16.22 10.70
CA ILE A 412 -5.19 14.76 10.53
C ILE A 412 -4.41 14.07 11.64
N ASN A 413 -3.19 14.53 11.94
CA ASN A 413 -2.36 13.89 12.97
C ASN A 413 -3.01 13.96 14.35
N LYS A 414 -3.62 15.10 14.70
CA LYS A 414 -4.32 15.27 15.98
C LYS A 414 -5.53 14.33 16.07
N VAL A 415 -6.37 14.31 15.05
CA VAL A 415 -7.57 13.46 15.02
C VAL A 415 -7.20 11.99 14.95
N ALA A 416 -6.17 11.62 14.20
CA ALA A 416 -5.70 10.24 14.07
C ALA A 416 -5.25 9.66 15.42
N THR A 417 -4.56 10.44 16.25
CA THR A 417 -4.21 10.03 17.61
C THR A 417 -5.46 9.78 18.45
N ASN A 418 -6.42 10.71 18.45
CA ASN A 418 -7.64 10.56 19.24
C ASN A 418 -8.49 9.37 18.77
N VAL A 419 -8.71 9.24 17.46
CA VAL A 419 -9.43 8.11 16.86
C VAL A 419 -8.75 6.79 17.19
N TYR A 420 -7.42 6.74 17.08
CA TYR A 420 -6.65 5.55 17.44
C TYR A 420 -6.78 5.22 18.93
N LEU A 421 -6.68 6.22 19.81
CA LEU A 421 -6.87 6.01 21.24
C LEU A 421 -8.26 5.46 21.55
N TRP A 422 -9.30 6.02 20.96
CA TRP A 422 -10.69 5.70 21.28
C TRP A 422 -11.31 4.55 20.48
N ARG A 423 -10.55 3.89 19.59
CA ARG A 423 -11.01 2.69 18.88
C ARG A 423 -11.11 1.48 19.82
N GLY A 424 -12.00 0.54 19.52
CA GLY A 424 -12.13 -0.69 20.30
C GLY A 424 -12.79 -0.47 21.66
N LEU A 425 -13.62 0.56 21.81
CA LEU A 425 -14.18 0.98 23.10
C LEU A 425 -15.25 0.00 23.63
N SER A 426 -16.06 -0.59 22.75
CA SER A 426 -17.15 -1.51 23.14
C SER A 426 -16.72 -2.60 24.16
N PRO A 427 -15.66 -3.39 23.92
CA PRO A 427 -15.19 -4.37 24.90
C PRO A 427 -14.58 -3.73 26.17
N LEU A 428 -14.07 -2.51 26.10
CA LEU A 428 -13.51 -1.81 27.26
C LEU A 428 -14.61 -1.31 28.21
N LEU A 429 -15.79 -0.97 27.70
CA LEU A 429 -16.94 -0.62 28.55
C LEU A 429 -17.42 -1.83 29.37
N VAL A 430 -17.41 -3.03 28.78
CA VAL A 430 -17.72 -4.28 29.49
C VAL A 430 -16.66 -4.57 30.55
N GLU A 431 -15.38 -4.40 30.22
CA GLU A 431 -14.27 -4.53 31.18
C GLU A 431 -14.42 -3.56 32.35
N ALA A 432 -14.78 -2.29 32.07
CA ALA A 432 -15.01 -1.29 33.11
C ALA A 432 -16.20 -1.63 34.01
N GLN A 433 -17.28 -2.20 33.46
CA GLN A 433 -18.42 -2.67 34.24
C GLN A 433 -18.02 -3.81 35.19
N ASP A 434 -17.19 -4.75 34.71
CA ASP A 434 -16.68 -5.85 35.54
C ASP A 434 -15.70 -5.36 36.61
N PHE A 435 -14.86 -4.38 36.28
CA PHE A 435 -13.96 -3.74 37.24
C PHE A 435 -14.73 -2.96 38.31
N ALA A 436 -15.82 -2.27 37.95
CA ALA A 436 -16.68 -1.57 38.90
C ALA A 436 -17.28 -2.53 39.95
N LYS A 437 -17.64 -3.77 39.57
CA LYS A 437 -18.08 -4.80 40.52
C LYS A 437 -16.96 -5.19 41.50
N ILE A 438 -15.72 -5.33 41.02
CA ILE A 438 -14.56 -5.60 41.89
C ILE A 438 -14.39 -4.46 42.89
N MET A 439 -14.48 -3.20 42.44
CA MET A 439 -14.42 -2.03 43.32
C MET A 439 -15.54 -2.00 44.37
N ASN A 440 -16.74 -2.47 44.01
CA ASN A 440 -17.85 -2.63 44.95
C ASN A 440 -17.52 -3.63 46.06
N ASP A 441 -16.93 -4.76 45.71
CA ASP A 441 -16.52 -5.81 46.65
C ASP A 441 -15.39 -5.34 47.60
N PHE A 442 -14.65 -4.30 47.19
CA PHE A 442 -13.69 -3.56 48.03
C PHE A 442 -14.30 -2.33 48.75
N GLU A 443 -15.62 -2.13 48.68
CA GLU A 443 -16.36 -1.04 49.35
C GLU A 443 -15.90 0.37 48.97
N VAL A 444 -15.48 0.56 47.71
CA VAL A 444 -15.07 1.86 47.17
C VAL A 444 -16.19 2.46 46.31
N LYS A 445 -16.38 3.79 46.39
CA LYS A 445 -17.28 4.52 45.50
C LYS A 445 -16.81 4.37 44.04
N GLN A 446 -17.76 4.03 43.16
CA GLN A 446 -17.47 3.69 41.76
C GLN A 446 -17.69 4.86 40.80
N ASP A 447 -17.96 6.07 41.29
CA ASP A 447 -18.51 7.20 40.52
C ASP A 447 -17.79 7.41 39.17
N GLU A 448 -16.45 7.42 39.15
CA GLU A 448 -15.68 7.61 37.92
C GLU A 448 -15.71 6.41 36.93
N PHE A 449 -15.75 5.17 37.45
CA PHE A 449 -15.89 3.97 36.60
C PHE A 449 -17.32 3.86 36.06
N MET A 450 -18.32 4.22 36.86
CA MET A 450 -19.73 4.32 36.46
C MET A 450 -19.88 5.32 35.32
N GLU A 451 -19.31 6.52 35.48
CA GLU A 451 -19.30 7.54 34.42
C GLU A 451 -18.58 7.08 33.15
N PHE A 452 -17.61 6.16 33.25
CA PHE A 452 -16.92 5.61 32.08
C PHE A 452 -17.75 4.52 31.37
N PHE A 453 -18.31 3.54 32.07
CA PHE A 453 -19.05 2.46 31.39
C PHE A 453 -20.46 2.87 30.93
N ILE A 454 -21.05 3.93 31.52
CA ILE A 454 -22.35 4.49 31.09
C ILE A 454 -22.22 5.34 29.81
N ILE A 455 -21.00 5.54 29.29
CA ILE A 455 -20.80 6.25 28.02
C ILE A 455 -21.64 5.59 26.92
N ASP A 456 -22.63 6.33 26.43
CA ASP A 456 -23.43 5.90 25.30
C ASP A 456 -22.64 6.14 24.01
N LEU A 457 -22.19 5.04 23.41
CA LEU A 457 -21.43 5.04 22.17
C LEU A 457 -22.17 5.72 21.02
N GLN A 458 -23.50 5.67 21.00
CA GLN A 458 -24.33 6.20 19.91
C GLN A 458 -24.44 7.72 19.94
N THR A 459 -24.38 8.33 21.12
CA THR A 459 -24.63 9.76 21.30
C THR A 459 -23.39 10.55 21.71
N THR A 460 -22.38 9.90 22.29
CA THR A 460 -21.15 10.57 22.73
C THR A 460 -20.23 10.87 21.54
N GLU A 461 -19.81 12.13 21.40
CA GLU A 461 -18.89 12.58 20.36
C GLU A 461 -17.42 12.46 20.81
N LEU A 462 -16.50 12.25 19.86
CA LEU A 462 -15.08 12.12 20.18
C LEU A 462 -14.51 13.34 20.92
N LYS A 463 -14.92 14.55 20.54
CA LYS A 463 -14.44 15.80 21.15
C LYS A 463 -14.77 15.93 22.64
N SER A 464 -15.85 15.30 23.12
CA SER A 464 -16.28 15.41 24.52
C SER A 464 -15.50 14.49 25.45
N VAL A 465 -14.76 13.51 24.92
CA VAL A 465 -14.02 12.54 25.74
C VAL A 465 -12.51 12.59 25.53
N ALA A 466 -12.04 13.17 24.42
CA ALA A 466 -10.65 13.08 23.96
C ALA A 466 -9.59 13.47 25.01
N ASN A 467 -9.90 14.32 25.99
CA ASN A 467 -8.95 14.78 27.01
C ASN A 467 -9.36 14.46 28.46
N GLU A 468 -10.63 14.16 28.73
CA GLU A 468 -11.14 14.07 30.11
C GLU A 468 -11.01 12.66 30.70
N LYS A 469 -11.02 11.62 29.85
CA LYS A 469 -11.10 10.21 30.25
C LYS A 469 -9.93 9.35 29.73
N GLU A 470 -8.84 9.97 29.29
CA GLU A 470 -7.69 9.29 28.69
C GLU A 470 -7.02 8.29 29.65
N GLU A 471 -6.80 8.69 30.91
CA GLU A 471 -6.16 7.82 31.91
C GLU A 471 -7.00 6.56 32.19
N MET A 472 -8.32 6.71 32.26
CA MET A 472 -9.25 5.60 32.47
C MET A 472 -9.23 4.63 31.27
N LEU A 473 -9.23 5.19 30.06
CA LEU A 473 -9.14 4.42 28.83
C LEU A 473 -7.84 3.61 28.75
N GLU A 474 -6.70 4.22 29.10
CA GLU A 474 -5.40 3.55 29.10
C GLU A 474 -5.35 2.41 30.12
N PHE A 475 -5.86 2.64 31.33
CA PHE A 475 -5.97 1.61 32.36
C PHE A 475 -6.87 0.43 31.94
N MET A 476 -8.02 0.71 31.30
CA MET A 476 -8.91 -0.33 30.80
C MET A 476 -8.24 -1.18 29.70
N LYS A 477 -7.43 -0.55 28.83
CA LYS A 477 -6.65 -1.30 27.83
C LYS A 477 -5.65 -2.26 28.48
N LYS A 478 -4.87 -1.77 29.45
CA LYS A 478 -3.91 -2.60 30.19
C LYS A 478 -4.59 -3.74 30.96
N THR A 479 -5.76 -3.47 31.53
CA THR A 479 -6.56 -4.48 32.24
C THR A 479 -7.05 -5.55 31.27
N LYS A 480 -7.53 -5.16 30.09
CA LYS A 480 -7.97 -6.09 29.05
C LYS A 480 -6.83 -6.98 28.50
N GLU A 481 -5.60 -6.49 28.52
CA GLU A 481 -4.41 -7.26 28.11
C GLU A 481 -4.03 -8.37 29.12
N GLN A 482 -4.57 -8.34 30.34
CA GLN A 482 -4.32 -9.39 31.35
C GLN A 482 -5.06 -10.70 31.02
N THR A 483 -4.49 -11.82 31.47
CA THR A 483 -5.14 -13.13 31.31
C THR A 483 -6.44 -13.22 32.12
N GLY A 484 -7.35 -14.09 31.68
CA GLY A 484 -8.61 -14.34 32.41
C GLY A 484 -8.36 -14.77 33.85
N GLU A 485 -7.41 -15.68 34.07
CA GLU A 485 -7.02 -16.20 35.39
C GLU A 485 -6.51 -15.11 36.35
N VAL A 486 -5.65 -14.20 35.87
CA VAL A 486 -5.16 -13.08 36.68
C VAL A 486 -6.32 -12.16 37.09
N LYS A 487 -7.25 -11.87 36.17
CA LYS A 487 -8.41 -11.03 36.49
C LYS A 487 -9.40 -11.71 37.44
N ASP A 488 -9.66 -12.99 37.22
CA ASP A 488 -10.57 -13.77 38.06
C ASP A 488 -10.00 -13.99 39.46
N SER A 489 -8.69 -14.15 39.63
CA SER A 489 -8.08 -14.26 40.96
C SER A 489 -8.31 -12.99 41.80
N ILE A 490 -8.17 -11.81 41.21
CA ILE A 490 -8.52 -10.54 41.87
C ILE A 490 -10.00 -10.48 42.21
N ARG A 491 -10.88 -10.93 41.31
CA ARG A 491 -12.32 -10.96 41.54
C ARG A 491 -12.70 -11.90 42.70
N VAL A 492 -12.14 -13.11 42.74
CA VAL A 492 -12.35 -14.07 43.84
C VAL A 492 -11.78 -13.50 45.15
N PHE A 493 -10.61 -12.88 45.09
CA PHE A 493 -9.98 -12.26 46.25
C PHE A 493 -10.82 -11.10 46.79
N ALA A 494 -11.40 -10.25 45.93
CA ALA A 494 -12.31 -9.17 46.28
C ALA A 494 -13.63 -9.66 46.92
N LYS A 495 -14.12 -10.84 46.54
CA LYS A 495 -15.29 -11.46 47.19
C LYS A 495 -14.97 -12.10 48.55
N SER A 496 -13.71 -12.46 48.78
CA SER A 496 -13.25 -13.15 50.01
C SER A 496 -13.08 -12.19 51.20
N LYS A 497 -14.13 -11.42 51.52
CA LYS A 497 -14.08 -10.32 52.50
C LYS A 497 -13.57 -10.75 53.87
N LYS A 498 -14.07 -11.88 54.38
CA LYS A 498 -13.68 -12.41 55.69
C LYS A 498 -12.18 -12.70 55.79
N LEU A 499 -11.61 -13.29 54.74
CA LEU A 499 -10.17 -13.58 54.67
C LEU A 499 -9.35 -12.29 54.69
N ARG A 500 -9.74 -11.29 53.89
CA ARG A 500 -9.04 -9.99 53.85
C ARG A 500 -9.08 -9.25 55.18
N GLU A 501 -10.25 -9.17 55.79
CA GLU A 501 -10.43 -8.51 57.10
C GLU A 501 -9.62 -9.21 58.19
N TRP A 502 -9.58 -10.55 58.15
CA TRP A 502 -8.78 -11.32 59.10
C TRP A 502 -7.28 -11.10 58.92
N ILE A 503 -6.77 -11.13 57.68
CA ILE A 503 -5.36 -10.83 57.39
C ILE A 503 -4.99 -9.45 57.93
N LEU A 504 -5.78 -8.42 57.62
CA LEU A 504 -5.56 -7.05 58.09
C LEU A 504 -5.65 -6.89 59.61
N ALA A 505 -6.53 -7.65 60.27
CA ALA A 505 -6.63 -7.65 61.72
C ALA A 505 -5.43 -8.37 62.38
N LYS A 506 -4.79 -9.29 61.66
CA LYS A 506 -3.70 -10.12 62.19
C LYS A 506 -2.31 -9.52 61.94
N SER A 507 -2.09 -8.89 60.79
CA SER A 507 -0.81 -8.28 60.40
C SER A 507 -0.99 -6.86 59.86
N GLU A 508 -0.04 -5.98 60.19
CA GLU A 508 -0.02 -4.60 59.69
C GLU A 508 0.67 -4.47 58.31
N ASP A 509 1.57 -5.40 58.00
CA ASP A 509 2.30 -5.51 56.75
C ASP A 509 2.66 -6.97 56.42
N LEU A 510 3.41 -7.16 55.32
CA LEU A 510 3.85 -8.48 54.88
C LEU A 510 4.83 -9.12 55.86
N ASP A 511 5.77 -8.35 56.42
CA ASP A 511 6.81 -8.87 57.31
C ASP A 511 6.18 -9.40 58.62
N ALA A 512 5.17 -8.71 59.15
CA ALA A 512 4.39 -9.18 60.30
C ALA A 512 3.63 -10.48 60.01
N MET A 513 3.11 -10.64 58.78
CA MET A 513 2.45 -11.89 58.38
C MET A 513 3.43 -13.05 58.22
N GLU A 514 4.59 -12.82 57.61
CA GLU A 514 5.65 -13.84 57.51
C GLU A 514 6.15 -14.26 58.90
N THR A 515 6.26 -13.30 59.82
CA THR A 515 6.63 -13.61 61.21
C THR A 515 5.54 -14.45 61.88
N PHE A 516 4.25 -14.12 61.69
CA PHE A 516 3.14 -14.94 62.18
C PHE A 516 3.21 -16.37 61.63
N ILE A 517 3.45 -16.54 60.33
CA ILE A 517 3.56 -17.85 59.69
C ILE A 517 4.73 -18.65 60.27
N GLY A 518 5.91 -18.03 60.42
CA GLY A 518 7.08 -18.67 61.02
C GLY A 518 6.82 -19.15 62.45
N VAL A 519 6.17 -18.33 63.27
CA VAL A 519 5.81 -18.69 64.65
C VAL A 519 4.85 -19.86 64.71
N VAL A 520 3.84 -19.88 63.83
CA VAL A 520 2.88 -20.98 63.76
C VAL A 520 3.59 -22.28 63.36
N LEU A 521 4.50 -22.22 62.38
CA LEU A 521 5.29 -23.37 61.95
C LEU A 521 6.15 -23.91 63.10
N ASP A 522 6.82 -23.04 63.86
CA ASP A 522 7.67 -23.45 65.00
C ASP A 522 6.85 -24.02 66.16
N THR A 523 5.63 -23.53 66.37
CA THR A 523 4.77 -23.94 67.51
C THR A 523 3.99 -25.23 67.22
N LEU A 524 3.65 -25.49 65.96
CA LEU A 524 2.86 -26.65 65.51
C LEU A 524 3.69 -27.67 64.73
N ALA A 525 5.03 -27.57 64.80
CA ALA A 525 6.01 -28.32 64.01
C ALA A 525 5.90 -29.85 64.07
N GLU A 526 5.07 -30.41 64.96
CA GLU A 526 4.87 -31.86 65.07
C GLU A 526 3.80 -32.42 64.09
N GLU A 527 3.04 -31.56 63.39
CA GLU A 527 1.89 -31.98 62.55
C GLU A 527 2.08 -31.74 61.03
N GLY A 528 3.03 -32.44 60.38
CA GLY A 528 2.97 -32.87 58.96
C GLY A 528 3.01 -31.83 57.81
N ASP A 529 3.34 -32.32 56.61
CA ASP A 529 3.48 -31.54 55.36
C ASP A 529 2.24 -30.66 55.03
N GLU A 530 1.04 -31.08 55.46
CA GLU A 530 -0.23 -30.39 55.20
C GLU A 530 -0.32 -28.99 55.85
N ILE A 531 0.24 -28.82 57.06
CA ILE A 531 0.27 -27.50 57.73
C ILE A 531 1.21 -26.55 57.00
N GLN A 532 2.37 -27.07 56.58
CA GLN A 532 3.37 -26.30 55.86
C GLN A 532 2.83 -25.82 54.51
N ASP A 533 2.12 -26.67 53.77
CA ASP A 533 1.50 -26.30 52.49
C ASP A 533 0.46 -25.19 52.65
N ARG A 534 -0.44 -25.30 53.65
CA ARG A 534 -1.44 -24.25 53.93
C ARG A 534 -0.80 -22.91 54.25
N LEU A 535 0.20 -22.90 55.13
CA LEU A 535 0.88 -21.66 55.51
C LEU A 535 1.73 -21.08 54.38
N THR A 536 2.33 -21.92 53.54
CA THR A 536 3.02 -21.49 52.31
C THR A 536 2.05 -20.83 51.34
N ASN A 537 0.86 -21.41 51.14
CA ASN A 537 -0.19 -20.79 50.32
C ASN A 537 -0.65 -19.44 50.89
N LEU A 538 -0.77 -19.30 52.22
CA LEU A 538 -1.10 -18.03 52.86
C LEU A 538 0.00 -16.98 52.66
N SER A 539 1.27 -17.35 52.84
CA SER A 539 2.43 -16.49 52.57
C SER A 539 2.44 -16.00 51.13
N GLU A 540 2.31 -16.92 50.16
CA GLU A 540 2.28 -16.60 48.73
C GLU A 540 1.11 -15.66 48.40
N LEU A 541 -0.10 -15.93 48.93
CA LEU A 541 -1.26 -15.04 48.78
C LEU A 541 -0.95 -13.63 49.32
N CYS A 542 -0.46 -13.53 50.55
CA CYS A 542 -0.14 -12.26 51.19
C CYS A 542 0.96 -11.49 50.45
N SER A 543 1.98 -12.18 49.94
CA SER A 543 3.06 -11.58 49.15
C SER A 543 2.54 -10.98 47.84
N LYS A 544 1.73 -11.75 47.10
CA LYS A 544 1.24 -11.40 45.77
C LYS A 544 0.14 -10.34 45.81
N PHE A 545 -0.76 -10.42 46.79
CA PHE A 545 -1.84 -9.46 47.02
C PHE A 545 -1.49 -8.35 48.03
N SER A 546 -0.24 -8.30 48.52
CA SER A 546 0.23 -7.34 49.55
C SER A 546 -0.23 -5.90 49.34
N LEU A 547 -0.21 -5.43 48.10
CA LEU A 547 -0.64 -4.08 47.75
C LEU A 547 -2.15 -3.87 47.96
N LEU A 548 -2.97 -4.82 47.51
CA LEU A 548 -4.42 -4.79 47.70
C LEU A 548 -4.85 -5.04 49.15
N ILE A 549 -4.01 -5.73 49.94
CA ILE A 549 -4.24 -5.95 51.36
C ILE A 549 -3.87 -4.68 52.15
N TYR A 550 -2.57 -4.37 52.25
CA TYR A 550 -2.05 -3.44 53.25
C TYR A 550 -2.06 -1.96 52.82
N ASN A 551 -2.11 -1.70 51.51
CA ASN A 551 -2.00 -0.33 50.98
C ASN A 551 -3.33 0.22 50.46
N PHE A 552 -4.31 -0.64 50.18
CA PHE A 552 -5.55 -0.26 49.52
C PHE A 552 -6.36 0.77 50.30
N ASP A 553 -6.57 0.56 51.61
CA ASP A 553 -7.35 1.49 52.45
C ASP A 553 -6.72 2.89 52.55
N LYS A 554 -5.40 2.99 52.44
CA LYS A 554 -4.67 4.27 52.45
C LYS A 554 -4.90 5.07 51.17
N VAL A 555 -5.29 4.42 50.07
CA VAL A 555 -5.40 5.03 48.75
C VAL A 555 -6.80 4.98 48.13
N LYS A 556 -7.76 4.28 48.74
CA LYS A 556 -9.11 4.05 48.20
C LYS A 556 -9.90 5.31 47.85
N SER A 557 -9.56 6.46 48.42
CA SER A 557 -10.17 7.77 48.11
C SER A 557 -9.60 8.45 46.86
N ARG A 558 -8.53 7.91 46.25
CA ARG A 558 -7.85 8.51 45.09
C ARG A 558 -7.75 7.49 43.95
N ILE A 559 -8.67 7.61 43.00
CA ILE A 559 -8.82 6.72 41.83
C ILE A 559 -7.50 6.40 41.11
N LYS A 560 -6.66 7.42 40.83
CA LYS A 560 -5.41 7.26 40.11
C LYS A 560 -4.42 6.36 40.86
N ARG A 561 -4.43 6.44 42.19
CA ARG A 561 -3.60 5.59 43.05
C ARG A 561 -4.16 4.17 43.11
N VAL A 562 -5.48 4.03 43.12
CA VAL A 562 -6.16 2.73 43.03
C VAL A 562 -5.80 2.03 41.73
N MET A 563 -5.94 2.70 40.57
CA MET A 563 -5.59 2.15 39.25
C MET A 563 -4.15 1.66 39.21
N LYS A 564 -3.20 2.48 39.69
CA LYS A 564 -1.79 2.09 39.77
C LYS A 564 -1.56 0.86 40.65
N LEU A 565 -2.26 0.77 41.77
CA LEU A 565 -2.15 -0.34 42.70
C LEU A 565 -2.64 -1.66 42.07
N PHE A 566 -3.73 -1.63 41.31
CA PHE A 566 -4.16 -2.78 40.52
C PHE A 566 -3.18 -3.13 39.39
N GLU A 567 -2.65 -2.14 38.65
CA GLU A 567 -1.61 -2.40 37.63
C GLU A 567 -0.39 -3.12 38.23
N ASP A 568 0.08 -2.67 39.39
CA ASP A 568 1.23 -3.27 40.06
C ASP A 568 0.90 -4.67 40.63
N THR A 569 -0.36 -4.90 41.03
CA THR A 569 -0.82 -6.23 41.48
C THR A 569 -0.95 -7.21 40.32
N TYR A 570 -1.50 -6.78 39.18
CA TYR A 570 -1.56 -7.61 37.96
C TYR A 570 -0.17 -8.12 37.56
N LYS A 571 0.84 -7.24 37.60
CA LYS A 571 2.23 -7.64 37.33
C LYS A 571 2.73 -8.71 38.29
N LYS A 572 2.47 -8.59 39.60
CA LYS A 572 2.89 -9.60 40.58
C LYS A 572 2.23 -10.97 40.35
N LEU A 573 0.96 -10.96 39.94
CA LEU A 573 0.17 -12.17 39.67
C LEU A 573 0.52 -12.84 38.34
N SER A 574 1.11 -12.10 37.41
CA SER A 574 1.54 -12.60 36.10
C SER A 574 2.57 -13.73 36.19
N ASP A 575 3.32 -13.78 37.30
CA ASP A 575 4.38 -14.76 37.54
C ASP A 575 3.85 -16.08 38.15
N ILE A 576 2.56 -16.18 38.44
CA ILE A 576 1.95 -17.37 39.07
C ILE A 576 1.27 -18.22 38.00
N SER A 577 1.45 -19.54 38.10
CA SER A 577 0.85 -20.51 37.17
C SER A 577 -0.67 -20.63 37.32
N ASP A 578 -1.20 -20.59 38.55
CA ASP A 578 -2.64 -20.59 38.82
C ASP A 578 -2.99 -19.66 39.99
N PRO A 579 -3.17 -18.36 39.73
CA PRO A 579 -3.48 -17.39 40.77
C PRO A 579 -4.92 -17.54 41.31
N VAL A 580 -5.84 -18.18 40.57
CA VAL A 580 -7.22 -18.38 41.01
C VAL A 580 -7.26 -19.46 42.09
N ALA A 581 -6.63 -20.61 41.84
CA ALA A 581 -6.57 -21.71 42.79
C ALA A 581 -5.93 -21.28 44.11
N LEU A 582 -4.88 -20.46 44.08
CA LEU A 582 -4.24 -19.92 45.28
C LEU A 582 -5.25 -19.20 46.20
N VAL A 583 -6.09 -18.35 45.61
CA VAL A 583 -7.12 -17.60 46.38
C VAL A 583 -8.21 -18.55 46.89
N GLU A 584 -8.66 -19.48 46.05
CA GLU A 584 -9.71 -20.44 46.43
C GLU A 584 -9.27 -21.37 47.57
N ILE A 585 -8.05 -21.91 47.50
CA ILE A 585 -7.44 -22.74 48.55
C ILE A 585 -7.41 -21.95 49.86
N CYS A 586 -6.83 -20.75 49.85
CA CYS A 586 -6.74 -19.93 51.06
C CYS A 586 -8.12 -19.52 51.62
N ASN A 587 -9.11 -19.30 50.76
CA ASN A 587 -10.46 -18.98 51.21
C ASN A 587 -11.18 -20.22 51.77
N ASN A 588 -10.94 -21.41 51.23
CA ASN A 588 -11.46 -22.68 51.78
C ASN A 588 -10.83 -23.00 53.14
N ASP A 589 -9.54 -22.70 53.30
CA ASP A 589 -8.79 -22.90 54.55
C ASP A 589 -8.98 -21.76 55.57
N PHE A 590 -9.82 -20.76 55.28
CA PHE A 590 -10.04 -19.60 56.16
C PHE A 590 -10.39 -19.96 57.60
N GLU A 591 -11.31 -20.90 57.82
CA GLU A 591 -11.71 -21.31 59.18
C GLU A 591 -10.56 -22.00 59.93
N TRP A 592 -9.65 -22.65 59.21
CA TRP A 592 -8.43 -23.22 59.79
C TRP A 592 -7.48 -22.09 60.21
N TYR A 593 -7.18 -21.14 59.32
CA TYR A 593 -6.32 -19.98 59.65
C TYR A 593 -6.85 -19.20 60.86
N LYS A 594 -8.17 -19.00 60.92
CA LYS A 594 -8.82 -18.32 62.05
C LYS A 594 -8.58 -19.05 63.37
N ARG A 595 -8.79 -20.37 63.42
CA ARG A 595 -8.57 -21.19 64.62
C ARG A 595 -7.11 -21.15 65.05
N ILE A 596 -6.18 -21.26 64.10
CA ILE A 596 -4.74 -21.15 64.39
C ILE A 596 -4.39 -19.77 64.95
N GLY A 597 -4.95 -18.70 64.37
CA GLY A 597 -4.76 -17.34 64.88
C GLY A 597 -5.31 -17.13 66.29
N GLU A 598 -6.41 -17.80 66.65
CA GLU A 598 -6.99 -17.81 68.01
C GLU A 598 -6.16 -18.64 69.00
N LEU A 599 -5.69 -19.83 68.59
CA LEU A 599 -4.81 -20.68 69.39
C LEU A 599 -3.50 -19.95 69.71
N GLN A 600 -2.86 -19.37 68.69
CA GLN A 600 -1.65 -18.58 68.86
C GLN A 600 -1.92 -17.38 69.79
N GLY A 601 -3.04 -16.67 69.62
CA GLY A 601 -3.43 -15.58 70.53
C GLY A 601 -3.67 -16.03 71.98
N SER A 602 -4.21 -17.23 72.19
CA SER A 602 -4.37 -17.81 73.53
C SER A 602 -3.03 -18.20 74.16
N ILE A 603 -2.09 -18.73 73.36
CA ILE A 603 -0.73 -19.05 73.81
C ILE A 603 0.01 -17.76 74.18
N GLU A 604 -0.08 -16.73 73.34
CA GLU A 604 0.48 -15.40 73.61
C GLU A 604 -0.06 -14.81 74.90
N GLN A 605 -1.38 -14.81 75.08
CA GLN A 605 -2.02 -14.28 76.30
C GLN A 605 -1.62 -15.08 77.55
N GLY A 606 -1.50 -16.41 77.44
CA GLY A 606 -1.00 -17.26 78.52
C GLY A 606 0.44 -16.93 78.91
N ALA A 607 1.34 -16.85 77.92
CA ALA A 607 2.74 -16.49 78.13
C ALA A 607 2.90 -15.09 78.73
N VAL A 608 2.15 -14.09 78.23
CA VAL A 608 2.17 -12.72 78.78
C VAL A 608 1.58 -12.66 80.20
N THR A 609 0.59 -13.48 80.52
CA THR A 609 0.04 -13.56 81.89
C THR A 609 1.05 -14.18 82.85
N GLN A 610 1.70 -15.28 82.43
CA GLN A 610 2.76 -15.92 83.21
C GLN A 610 3.97 -14.98 83.40
N LEU A 611 4.36 -14.25 82.36
CA LEU A 611 5.39 -13.21 82.40
C LEU A 611 5.05 -12.13 83.45
N LYS A 612 3.84 -11.59 83.42
CA LYS A 612 3.33 -10.60 84.40
C LYS A 612 3.40 -11.12 85.82
N GLU A 613 2.98 -12.37 86.03
CA GLU A 613 3.01 -13.00 87.35
C GLU A 613 4.44 -13.22 87.86
N ILE A 614 5.38 -13.60 86.98
CA ILE A 614 6.80 -13.74 87.32
C ILE A 614 7.38 -12.38 87.70
N ASN A 615 7.19 -11.34 86.88
CA ASN A 615 7.75 -10.01 87.14
C ASN A 615 7.19 -9.36 88.41
N GLN A 616 5.91 -9.59 88.73
CA GLN A 616 5.27 -8.97 89.90
C GLN A 616 5.43 -9.77 91.19
N HIS A 617 5.50 -11.10 91.10
CA HIS A 617 5.35 -12.01 92.25
C HIS A 617 6.36 -13.17 92.29
N GLY A 618 7.28 -13.24 91.34
CA GLY A 618 8.31 -14.26 91.24
C GLY A 618 9.51 -14.02 92.15
N PHE A 619 10.02 -15.08 92.76
CA PHE A 619 11.25 -15.08 93.54
C PHE A 619 12.20 -16.14 92.99
N TYR A 620 13.34 -15.68 92.48
CA TYR A 620 14.43 -16.56 92.04
C TYR A 620 15.21 -17.08 93.25
N SER A 621 15.44 -18.39 93.27
CA SER A 621 16.24 -19.05 94.30
C SER A 621 17.34 -19.87 93.65
N ILE A 622 18.56 -19.73 94.18
CA ILE A 622 19.74 -20.47 93.73
C ILE A 622 20.13 -21.37 94.89
N GLN A 623 20.01 -22.68 94.72
CA GLN A 623 20.32 -23.67 95.75
C GLN A 623 21.44 -24.60 95.28
N SER A 624 22.46 -24.74 96.12
CA SER A 624 23.56 -25.69 95.93
C SER A 624 23.23 -26.97 96.70
N SER A 625 23.05 -28.10 96.01
CA SER A 625 22.92 -29.39 96.69
C SER A 625 24.27 -29.80 97.28
N GLY A 626 24.35 -30.02 98.59
CA GLY A 626 25.61 -30.22 99.32
C GLY A 626 26.53 -31.34 98.83
N ASP A 627 26.03 -32.30 98.03
CA ASP A 627 26.81 -33.46 97.58
C ASP A 627 26.92 -33.60 96.04
N SER A 628 26.46 -32.61 95.27
CA SER A 628 26.72 -32.57 93.82
C SER A 628 27.10 -31.16 93.40
N HIS A 629 28.13 -31.00 92.58
CA HIS A 629 28.53 -29.71 91.98
C HIS A 629 27.48 -29.15 90.99
N LYS A 630 26.20 -29.50 91.14
CA LYS A 630 25.08 -28.95 90.36
C LYS A 630 24.38 -27.87 91.19
N CYS A 631 24.50 -26.64 90.71
CA CYS A 631 23.69 -25.51 91.18
C CYS A 631 22.30 -25.64 90.55
N ARG A 632 21.24 -25.60 91.35
CA ARG A 632 19.86 -25.63 90.86
C ARG A 632 19.25 -24.24 91.04
N VAL A 633 18.89 -23.62 89.91
CA VAL A 633 18.10 -22.39 89.90
C VAL A 633 16.63 -22.79 89.80
N SER A 634 15.80 -22.24 90.67
CA SER A 634 14.35 -22.44 90.66
C SER A 634 13.63 -21.14 90.98
N LEU A 635 12.55 -20.87 90.26
CA LEU A 635 11.67 -19.74 90.52
C LEU A 635 10.41 -20.22 91.26
N SER A 636 10.01 -19.49 92.30
CA SER A 636 8.75 -19.71 93.02
C SER A 636 7.87 -18.47 92.93
N ILE A 637 6.56 -18.66 92.67
CA ILE A 637 5.59 -17.56 92.59
C ILE A 637 4.80 -17.51 93.91
N VAL A 638 4.87 -16.39 94.63
CA VAL A 638 4.46 -16.31 96.05
C VAL A 638 2.96 -16.47 96.31
N ARG A 639 2.09 -16.34 95.30
CA ARG A 639 0.64 -16.55 95.46
C ARG A 639 0.24 -18.01 95.67
N ASP A 640 1.01 -18.96 95.13
CA ASP A 640 0.76 -20.39 95.29
C ASP A 640 2.02 -21.09 95.79
N LYS A 641 2.02 -21.51 97.06
CA LYS A 641 3.14 -22.26 97.71
C LYS A 641 3.47 -23.63 97.06
N LYS A 642 2.97 -23.90 95.85
CA LYS A 642 3.10 -25.17 95.12
C LYS A 642 3.58 -25.05 93.67
N HIS A 643 3.72 -23.86 93.10
CA HIS A 643 4.23 -23.70 91.73
C HIS A 643 5.71 -23.29 91.75
N SER A 644 6.59 -24.25 91.48
CA SER A 644 8.02 -24.02 91.24
C SER A 644 8.31 -24.24 89.76
N LEU A 645 8.82 -23.21 89.07
CA LEU A 645 9.27 -23.29 87.68
C LEU A 645 10.76 -23.62 87.66
N SER A 646 11.14 -24.57 86.81
CA SER A 646 12.54 -24.91 86.52
C SER A 646 13.16 -23.94 85.52
N LEU A 647 14.48 -24.01 85.35
CA LEU A 647 15.18 -23.23 84.33
C LEU A 647 14.71 -23.59 82.92
N ASP A 648 14.37 -24.86 82.68
CA ASP A 648 13.85 -25.32 81.38
C ASP A 648 12.47 -24.70 81.09
N ASP A 649 11.59 -24.60 82.10
CA ASP A 649 10.29 -23.93 81.96
C ASP A 649 10.43 -22.43 81.69
N LEU A 650 11.46 -21.78 82.27
CA LEU A 650 11.77 -20.37 82.02
C LEU A 650 12.34 -20.15 80.62
N ASN A 651 13.23 -21.02 80.15
CA ASN A 651 13.75 -20.99 78.78
C ASN A 651 12.64 -21.26 77.75
N GLU A 652 11.70 -22.15 78.06
CA GLU A 652 10.52 -22.42 77.23
C GLU A 652 9.61 -21.19 77.17
N LEU A 653 9.36 -20.53 78.32
CA LEU A 653 8.60 -19.29 78.37
C LEU A 653 9.31 -18.17 77.60
N GLU A 654 10.63 -18.02 77.76
CA GLU A 654 11.43 -17.05 77.01
C GLU A 654 11.32 -17.31 75.50
N SER A 655 11.45 -18.56 75.06
CA SER A 655 11.31 -18.96 73.66
C SER A 655 9.91 -18.61 73.13
N LYS A 656 8.85 -18.88 73.90
CA LYS A 656 7.47 -18.50 73.56
C LYS A 656 7.28 -16.97 73.50
N LEU A 657 7.96 -16.21 74.36
CA LEU A 657 7.89 -14.74 74.40
C LEU A 657 8.67 -14.09 73.26
N VAL A 658 9.79 -14.67 72.82
CA VAL A 658 10.55 -14.25 71.63
C VAL A 658 9.69 -14.33 70.36
N LEU A 659 8.82 -15.33 70.29
CA LEU A 659 7.92 -15.60 69.18
C LEU A 659 6.66 -14.69 69.11
N ILE A 660 6.45 -13.79 70.08
CA ILE A 660 5.29 -12.88 70.06
C ILE A 660 5.61 -11.63 69.23
N THR A 661 4.85 -11.43 68.14
CA THR A 661 5.24 -10.60 66.98
C THR A 661 4.91 -9.11 67.07
N ARG A 662 4.25 -8.63 68.13
CA ARG A 662 3.84 -7.21 68.22
C ARG A 662 4.97 -6.35 68.79
N LYS A 663 5.65 -5.58 67.93
CA LYS A 663 6.71 -4.60 68.31
C LYS A 663 6.21 -3.42 69.16
N HIS A 664 4.90 -3.19 69.25
CA HIS A 664 4.30 -2.01 69.89
C HIS A 664 3.24 -2.33 70.97
N SER A 665 3.30 -3.53 71.57
CA SER A 665 2.38 -3.91 72.64
C SER A 665 2.74 -3.31 74.01
N SER A 666 1.73 -3.11 74.85
CA SER A 666 1.87 -2.61 76.24
C SER A 666 2.65 -3.52 77.20
N TRP A 667 3.16 -4.65 76.72
CA TRP A 667 3.95 -5.62 77.49
C TRP A 667 5.39 -5.75 76.99
N ALA A 668 5.82 -4.93 76.01
CA ALA A 668 7.20 -4.94 75.53
C ALA A 668 8.22 -4.63 76.65
N GLU A 669 7.93 -3.63 77.49
CA GLU A 669 8.74 -3.28 78.66
C GLU A 669 8.79 -4.42 79.70
N GLU A 670 7.68 -5.15 79.89
CA GLU A 670 7.65 -6.30 80.79
C GLU A 670 8.43 -7.51 80.24
N LYS A 671 8.47 -7.67 78.91
CA LYS A 671 9.28 -8.69 78.27
C LYS A 671 10.78 -8.38 78.42
N GLU A 672 11.18 -7.13 78.17
CA GLU A 672 12.57 -6.70 78.38
C GLU A 672 13.01 -6.92 79.83
N LEU A 673 12.17 -6.58 80.80
CA LEU A 673 12.45 -6.77 82.24
C LEU A 673 12.63 -8.24 82.65
N PHE A 674 11.99 -9.18 81.97
CA PHE A 674 12.15 -10.61 82.25
C PHE A 674 13.39 -11.22 81.58
N GLN A 675 13.79 -10.66 80.43
CA GLN A 675 14.98 -11.09 79.70
C GLN A 675 16.27 -10.53 80.32
N GLU A 676 16.19 -9.36 80.96
CA GLU A 676 17.24 -8.80 81.82
C GLU A 676 17.37 -9.57 83.14
#